data_AF-A0AAD3XZ90-F1
#
_entry.id   AF-A0AAD3XZ90-F1
#
_cell.length_a   1.000
_cell.length_b   1.000
_cell.length_c   1.000
_cell.angle_alpha   90.00
_cell.angle_beta   90.00
_cell.angle_gamma   90.00
#
_symmetry.space_group_name_H-M   'P 1'
#
loop_
_entity.id
_entity.type
_entity.pdbx_description
1 polymer ?
#
loop_
_entity_poly.entity_id
_entity_poly.type
_entity_poly.pdbx_seq_one_letter_code
_entity_poly.pdbx_strand_id
1 'polypeptide(L)'
;MEIVEALVDIPVQSPSTRDFSSDDLEWVKFGNAEHHDDVALIPYARVDEFIIGECCKVECPTRFHIEKGRKRSRGSLKEYKSDEYLEYRLYWCSFGPENYGEGGSILPSRRYRLNTRNRAARPQSMRGCMCHFVVKRLYADPSLALIIYNNRHHVNKSGFVCHGPLDGDAIGPGAKKMAYICDEIQQQTMSLIYLGIPEENVLQKHIEGIQRYCGADAKVNSLASQYVQKLGAIIKRATHELDLDDQASIRMWVERNKKSIFFYRDSSEADPFILGIQTGWQLRQMIRFGHCSLMAADSTFGIKRLKYPLCTLLVFDSRQHALPVAWVITRSFAKPDVCQWMKALVDRVRAVDTGWKVNGFLIDDAAAEIDPLRDIFCCPVLFSLWRIRRSWLRNVIKKCSNIEVQREIFNRLGKLVYGIWGGVNYASAVEELMQDFVDQKAFMQYFKGCWLPKIEMWLSVMQSLPLASQEASGAIEAYHLKLKCKLYDDSHLAAFQRVDWLVHKLTTELHSSYWLDRCADETDSFQHIKEEYIASTSWHRALQIPDSAVLLDEKDCLFAKVQSMKDGNITRFVSNPGSEFAFCDCSWSLQGNLCKHIIKVNMICKSHNNYQTSMSFNSFRELLTTLLTKPTDDSIELDRATALTYQTLNQIQRLVELNSPNNISTVVNNLPLKWVSKKMRNFCRKRSSSSLALPSGSKESARRNGKSRKRRRLSRLR
;
A
#
# COMPACT_ATOMS: atom_id res chain seq x y z
N MET A 1 -44.89 -19.28 -0.46
CA MET A 1 -43.91 -19.45 0.62
C MET A 1 -44.68 -19.66 1.91
N GLU A 2 -44.41 -20.74 2.63
CA GLU A 2 -45.00 -21.02 3.93
C GLU A 2 -44.52 -19.97 4.96
N ILE A 3 -45.41 -19.56 5.87
CA ILE A 3 -45.09 -18.61 6.94
C ILE A 3 -44.52 -19.39 8.11
N VAL A 4 -43.35 -18.96 8.59
CA VAL A 4 -42.65 -19.59 9.70
C VAL A 4 -42.94 -18.79 10.98
N GLU A 5 -43.46 -19.46 12.01
CA GLU A 5 -43.84 -18.84 13.28
C GLU A 5 -42.71 -18.89 14.34
N ALA A 6 -41.71 -19.77 14.16
CA ALA A 6 -40.62 -19.96 15.09
C ALA A 6 -39.24 -19.68 14.46
N LEU A 7 -38.44 -18.86 15.15
CA LEU A 7 -37.10 -18.45 14.66
C LEU A 7 -36.13 -19.62 14.45
N VAL A 8 -36.33 -20.73 15.17
CA VAL A 8 -35.48 -21.95 15.07
C VAL A 8 -35.59 -22.65 13.73
N ASP A 9 -36.68 -22.41 12.99
CA ASP A 9 -36.92 -23.03 11.68
C ASP A 9 -36.31 -22.21 10.54
N ILE A 10 -35.68 -21.06 10.84
CA ILE A 10 -34.99 -20.21 9.86
C ILE A 10 -33.51 -20.61 9.82
N PRO A 11 -32.99 -21.07 8.66
CA PRO A 11 -31.60 -21.47 8.55
C PRO A 11 -30.66 -20.27 8.68
N VAL A 12 -29.57 -20.45 9.43
CA VAL A 12 -28.47 -19.48 9.49
C VAL A 12 -27.67 -19.56 8.20
N GLN A 13 -27.59 -18.45 7.48
CA GLN A 13 -26.92 -18.35 6.18
C GLN A 13 -25.59 -17.61 6.30
N SER A 14 -24.57 -18.10 5.59
CA SER A 14 -23.25 -17.49 5.56
C SER A 14 -22.61 -17.71 4.18
N PRO A 15 -22.97 -16.90 3.17
CA PRO A 15 -22.43 -17.01 1.80
C PRO A 15 -20.90 -17.01 1.76
N SER A 16 -20.26 -17.78 0.88
CA SER A 16 -18.79 -17.89 0.84
C SER A 16 -18.09 -16.63 0.29
N THR A 17 -18.84 -15.73 -0.34
CA THR A 17 -18.38 -14.44 -0.86
C THR A 17 -18.06 -13.47 0.27
N ARG A 18 -17.00 -12.65 0.07
CA ARG A 18 -16.47 -11.72 1.08
C ARG A 18 -17.46 -10.60 1.44
N ASP A 19 -18.09 -10.02 0.42
CA ASP A 19 -19.20 -9.09 0.55
C ASP A 19 -20.40 -9.74 -0.16
N PHE A 20 -21.58 -9.69 0.44
CA PHE A 20 -22.79 -10.33 -0.07
C PHE A 20 -24.01 -9.45 0.22
N SER A 21 -25.09 -9.66 -0.50
CA SER A 21 -26.26 -8.78 -0.54
C SER A 21 -27.54 -9.57 -0.25
N SER A 22 -28.70 -8.91 -0.36
CA SER A 22 -30.00 -9.56 -0.22
C SER A 22 -30.23 -10.64 -1.27
N ASP A 23 -29.58 -10.52 -2.43
CA ASP A 23 -29.80 -11.42 -3.56
C ASP A 23 -29.02 -12.74 -3.36
N ASP A 24 -28.05 -12.72 -2.46
CA ASP A 24 -27.23 -13.87 -2.04
C ASP A 24 -27.83 -14.63 -0.84
N LEU A 25 -28.99 -14.20 -0.34
CA LEU A 25 -29.69 -14.78 0.80
C LEU A 25 -31.06 -15.34 0.38
N GLU A 26 -31.44 -16.46 0.98
CA GLU A 26 -32.79 -16.99 0.94
C GLU A 26 -33.64 -16.29 2.01
N TRP A 27 -34.84 -15.85 1.63
CA TRP A 27 -35.71 -15.06 2.50
C TRP A 27 -36.94 -15.85 2.91
N VAL A 28 -37.26 -15.79 4.20
CA VAL A 28 -38.37 -16.51 4.81
C VAL A 28 -39.39 -15.51 5.34
N LYS A 29 -40.68 -15.79 5.18
CA LYS A 29 -41.75 -15.01 5.80
C LYS A 29 -41.87 -15.41 7.26
N PHE A 30 -41.48 -14.52 8.17
CA PHE A 30 -41.50 -14.76 9.61
C PHE A 30 -42.58 -13.90 10.28
N GLY A 31 -43.48 -14.54 11.04
CA GLY A 31 -44.59 -13.88 11.70
C GLY A 31 -45.82 -14.76 11.77
N ASN A 32 -47.01 -14.16 11.76
CA ASN A 32 -48.29 -14.87 11.73
C ASN A 32 -49.04 -14.59 10.41
N ALA A 33 -50.17 -15.26 10.21
CA ALA A 33 -50.97 -15.12 8.97
C ALA A 33 -51.41 -13.67 8.66
N GLU A 34 -51.55 -12.82 9.68
CA GLU A 34 -51.97 -11.43 9.55
C GLU A 34 -50.81 -10.44 9.41
N HIS A 35 -49.64 -10.73 9.99
CA HIS A 35 -48.47 -9.87 10.04
C HIS A 35 -47.19 -10.72 9.89
N HIS A 36 -46.57 -10.65 8.72
CA HIS A 36 -45.32 -11.34 8.43
C HIS A 36 -44.31 -10.38 7.80
N ASP A 37 -43.04 -10.53 8.19
CA ASP A 37 -41.92 -9.82 7.60
C ASP A 37 -41.05 -10.78 6.77
N ASP A 38 -40.40 -10.26 5.72
CA ASP A 38 -39.37 -11.02 5.01
C ASP A 38 -38.04 -10.92 5.77
N VAL A 39 -37.53 -12.05 6.25
CA VAL A 39 -36.34 -12.11 7.09
C VAL A 39 -35.29 -13.09 6.58
N ALA A 40 -34.05 -12.84 7.00
CA ALA A 40 -32.92 -13.75 6.83
C ALA A 40 -32.06 -13.74 8.11
N LEU A 41 -31.48 -14.90 8.45
CA LEU A 41 -30.68 -15.07 9.66
C LEU A 41 -29.20 -15.27 9.27
N ILE A 42 -28.31 -14.42 9.78
CA ILE A 42 -26.86 -14.48 9.47
C ILE A 42 -26.01 -14.37 10.74
N PRO A 43 -24.73 -14.76 10.72
CA PRO A 43 -23.80 -14.42 11.80
C PRO A 43 -23.66 -12.90 11.98
N TYR A 44 -23.78 -12.40 13.21
CA TYR A 44 -23.68 -10.96 13.50
C TYR A 44 -22.32 -10.36 13.09
N ALA A 45 -21.25 -11.16 13.13
CA ALA A 45 -19.92 -10.74 12.68
C ALA A 45 -19.85 -10.38 11.19
N ARG A 46 -20.84 -10.82 10.39
CA ARG A 46 -20.90 -10.61 8.94
C ARG A 46 -21.94 -9.57 8.51
N VAL A 47 -22.57 -8.89 9.47
CA VAL A 47 -23.54 -7.82 9.18
C VAL A 47 -22.90 -6.69 8.38
N ASP A 48 -21.65 -6.32 8.68
CA ASP A 48 -20.96 -5.26 7.95
C ASP A 48 -20.66 -5.66 6.50
N GLU A 49 -20.30 -6.93 6.27
CA GLU A 49 -20.13 -7.50 4.92
C GLU A 49 -21.44 -7.49 4.12
N PHE A 50 -22.57 -7.80 4.79
CA PHE A 50 -23.91 -7.68 4.19
C PHE A 50 -24.25 -6.23 3.81
N ILE A 51 -24.01 -5.27 4.71
CA ILE A 51 -24.29 -3.85 4.45
C ILE A 51 -23.40 -3.33 3.31
N ILE A 52 -22.14 -3.73 3.26
CA ILE A 52 -21.21 -3.37 2.18
C ILE A 52 -21.71 -3.93 0.85
N GLY A 53 -22.14 -5.20 0.81
CA GLY A 53 -22.71 -5.79 -0.40
C GLY A 53 -23.98 -5.06 -0.86
N GLU A 54 -24.89 -4.71 0.05
CA GLU A 54 -26.08 -3.90 -0.26
C GLU A 54 -25.73 -2.50 -0.77
N CYS A 55 -24.67 -1.86 -0.25
CA CYS A 55 -24.20 -0.56 -0.74
C CYS A 55 -23.62 -0.65 -2.16
N CYS A 56 -23.03 -1.79 -2.51
CA CYS A 56 -22.28 -2.03 -3.74
C CYS A 56 -23.12 -2.59 -4.89
N LYS A 57 -24.45 -2.68 -4.76
CA LYS A 57 -25.34 -3.11 -5.84
C LYS A 57 -25.19 -2.21 -7.07
N VAL A 58 -24.82 -2.82 -8.20
CA VAL A 58 -24.51 -2.12 -9.45
C VAL A 58 -25.71 -1.34 -9.99
N GLU A 59 -26.92 -1.87 -9.83
CA GLU A 59 -28.16 -1.26 -10.32
C GLU A 59 -28.51 0.04 -9.59
N CYS A 60 -28.17 0.16 -8.30
CA CYS A 60 -28.60 1.25 -7.42
C CYS A 60 -27.55 1.53 -6.33
N PRO A 61 -26.32 1.95 -6.68
CA PRO A 61 -25.25 2.12 -5.71
C PRO A 61 -25.63 3.21 -4.70
N THR A 62 -25.51 2.89 -3.42
CA THR A 62 -25.90 3.81 -2.34
C THR A 62 -25.06 3.57 -1.08
N ARG A 63 -25.35 4.34 -0.04
CA ARG A 63 -24.92 4.01 1.32
C ARG A 63 -26.15 3.88 2.20
N PHE A 64 -26.10 2.99 3.17
CA PHE A 64 -27.14 2.89 4.19
C PHE A 64 -26.68 3.59 5.47
N HIS A 65 -27.50 4.51 5.98
CA HIS A 65 -27.27 5.18 7.26
C HIS A 65 -28.25 4.65 8.32
N ILE A 66 -27.82 4.69 9.58
CA ILE A 66 -28.68 4.30 10.69
C ILE A 66 -29.68 5.43 10.94
N GLU A 67 -30.95 5.19 10.64
CA GLU A 67 -32.04 6.12 10.85
C GLU A 67 -32.54 6.08 12.30
N LYS A 68 -32.49 4.90 12.92
CA LYS A 68 -32.91 4.67 14.31
C LYS A 68 -32.12 3.53 14.92
N GLY A 69 -31.53 3.76 16.09
CA GLY A 69 -30.81 2.75 16.87
C GLY A 69 -31.41 2.58 18.27
N ARG A 70 -31.51 1.33 18.75
CA ARG A 70 -31.87 1.01 20.13
C ARG A 70 -30.95 -0.08 20.64
N LYS A 71 -30.50 0.02 21.89
CA LYS A 71 -29.62 -0.97 22.52
C LYS A 71 -30.12 -1.28 23.92
N ARG A 72 -30.08 -2.56 24.29
CA ARG A 72 -30.42 -3.07 25.63
C ARG A 72 -29.17 -3.63 26.31
N SER A 73 -29.16 -3.64 27.64
CA SER A 73 -28.14 -4.34 28.42
C SER A 73 -28.49 -5.83 28.53
N ARG A 74 -27.47 -6.69 28.52
CA ARG A 74 -27.64 -8.13 28.70
C ARG A 74 -28.15 -8.41 30.11
N GLY A 75 -29.20 -9.23 30.25
CA GLY A 75 -29.85 -9.53 31.51
C GLY A 75 -30.94 -8.53 31.95
N SER A 76 -31.28 -7.52 31.13
CA SER A 76 -32.33 -6.53 31.44
C SER A 76 -33.77 -7.06 31.30
N LEU A 77 -33.99 -8.12 30.55
CA LEU A 77 -35.31 -8.73 30.34
C LEU A 77 -35.46 -10.01 31.18
N LYS A 78 -36.56 -10.12 31.92
CA LYS A 78 -36.93 -11.33 32.71
C LYS A 78 -37.56 -12.41 31.84
N GLU A 79 -38.37 -12.00 30.86
CA GLU A 79 -38.98 -12.85 29.83
C GLU A 79 -38.88 -12.12 28.49
N TYR A 80 -38.59 -12.85 27.41
CA TYR A 80 -38.42 -12.28 26.06
C TYR A 80 -38.73 -13.30 24.97
N LYS A 81 -39.18 -12.82 23.80
CA LYS A 81 -39.39 -13.64 22.60
C LYS A 81 -38.06 -14.03 21.94
N SER A 82 -38.07 -15.07 21.11
CA SER A 82 -36.86 -15.57 20.43
C SER A 82 -36.25 -14.55 19.47
N ASP A 83 -37.06 -13.67 18.87
CA ASP A 83 -36.63 -12.61 17.95
C ASP A 83 -36.37 -11.25 18.63
N GLU A 84 -36.41 -11.21 19.98
CA GLU A 84 -36.17 -9.97 20.74
C GLU A 84 -34.73 -9.47 20.53
N TYR A 85 -34.54 -8.15 20.47
CA TYR A 85 -33.26 -7.55 20.13
C TYR A 85 -32.42 -7.19 21.36
N LEU A 86 -31.13 -7.51 21.30
CA LEU A 86 -30.10 -6.87 22.12
C LEU A 86 -29.72 -5.51 21.54
N GLU A 87 -29.61 -5.45 20.21
CA GLU A 87 -29.34 -4.24 19.46
C GLU A 87 -30.22 -4.21 18.22
N TYR A 88 -30.90 -3.09 18.02
CA TYR A 88 -31.78 -2.83 16.88
C TYR A 88 -31.23 -1.64 16.11
N ARG A 89 -31.07 -1.79 14.80
CA ARG A 89 -30.67 -0.71 13.90
C ARG A 89 -31.55 -0.72 12.66
N LEU A 90 -32.25 0.38 12.41
CA LEU A 90 -32.95 0.64 11.15
C LEU A 90 -31.99 1.34 10.21
N TYR A 91 -31.70 0.70 9.08
CA TYR A 91 -30.85 1.22 8.02
C TYR A 91 -31.72 1.76 6.90
N TRP A 92 -31.49 3.00 6.51
CA TRP A 92 -32.18 3.62 5.37
C TRP A 92 -31.17 3.97 4.29
N CYS A 93 -31.59 3.84 3.04
CA CYS A 93 -30.82 4.39 1.92
C CYS A 93 -30.53 5.89 2.14
N SER A 94 -29.34 6.34 1.75
CA SER A 94 -28.89 7.74 1.91
C SER A 94 -29.81 8.77 1.24
N PHE A 95 -30.62 8.34 0.27
CA PHE A 95 -31.60 9.20 -0.39
C PHE A 95 -32.85 9.45 0.46
N GLY A 96 -33.13 8.61 1.47
CA GLY A 96 -34.16 8.82 2.51
C GLY A 96 -35.61 8.84 1.98
N PRO A 97 -36.65 8.72 2.82
CA PRO A 97 -38.04 8.77 2.34
C PRO A 97 -38.45 10.17 1.84
N GLU A 98 -39.48 10.24 0.98
CA GLU A 98 -40.09 11.51 0.55
C GLU A 98 -40.73 12.24 1.74
N ASN A 99 -40.25 13.45 2.03
CA ASN A 99 -40.80 14.34 3.06
C ASN A 99 -41.53 15.52 2.41
N TYR A 100 -42.85 15.42 2.27
CA TYR A 100 -43.71 16.59 2.09
C TYR A 100 -44.09 17.07 3.49
N GLY A 101 -43.45 18.12 4.00
CA GLY A 101 -43.91 18.72 5.25
C GLY A 101 -45.32 19.27 5.07
N GLU A 102 -46.23 18.99 6.01
CA GLU A 102 -47.50 19.70 6.10
C GLU A 102 -47.21 21.18 6.38
N GLY A 103 -47.46 22.06 5.40
CA GLY A 103 -47.32 23.50 5.54
C GLY A 103 -46.14 24.12 4.80
N GLY A 104 -46.22 24.15 3.46
CA GLY A 104 -45.85 25.28 2.58
C GLY A 104 -44.46 25.94 2.64
N SER A 105 -43.57 25.54 3.53
CA SER A 105 -42.22 26.07 3.64
C SER A 105 -41.22 24.94 3.87
N ILE A 106 -40.21 24.91 3.01
CA ILE A 106 -39.25 23.83 2.86
C ILE A 106 -38.37 23.77 4.12
N LEU A 107 -38.65 22.81 5.00
CA LEU A 107 -37.74 22.46 6.10
C LEU A 107 -36.74 21.39 5.63
N PRO A 108 -35.42 21.59 5.83
CA PRO A 108 -34.44 20.54 5.59
C PRO A 108 -34.63 19.42 6.60
N SER A 109 -34.74 18.19 6.13
CA SER A 109 -34.67 17.02 7.02
C SER A 109 -33.29 16.98 7.70
N ARG A 110 -33.25 17.38 8.96
CA ARG A 110 -32.18 17.17 9.97
C ARG A 110 -30.87 17.96 9.85
N ARG A 111 -30.33 18.27 11.04
CA ARG A 111 -29.14 19.09 11.36
C ARG A 111 -27.80 18.39 11.05
N TYR A 112 -27.62 17.87 9.85
CA TYR A 112 -26.28 17.51 9.34
C TYR A 112 -26.10 18.19 8.00
N ARG A 113 -25.51 19.39 8.00
CA ARG A 113 -25.05 20.03 6.76
C ARG A 113 -23.88 19.21 6.24
N LEU A 114 -24.15 18.22 5.39
CA LEU A 114 -23.16 17.75 4.44
C LEU A 114 -22.79 18.95 3.55
N ASN A 115 -21.50 19.28 3.56
CA ASN A 115 -20.94 20.42 2.83
C ASN A 115 -21.14 20.18 1.32
N THR A 116 -22.10 20.87 0.71
CA THR A 116 -22.64 20.63 -0.64
C THR A 116 -21.68 20.93 -1.79
N ARG A 117 -20.38 21.05 -1.55
CA ARG A 117 -19.41 21.29 -2.62
C ARG A 117 -18.93 20.04 -3.32
N ASN A 118 -19.16 18.83 -2.81
CA ASN A 118 -18.56 17.63 -3.41
C ASN A 118 -19.31 16.31 -3.18
N ARG A 119 -19.71 15.69 -4.31
CA ARG A 119 -20.30 14.36 -4.52
C ARG A 119 -21.77 14.23 -4.14
N ALA A 120 -22.55 13.82 -5.15
CA ALA A 120 -24.00 13.67 -5.16
C ALA A 120 -24.70 14.86 -4.51
N ALA A 121 -24.98 15.89 -5.32
CA ALA A 121 -26.10 16.76 -4.96
C ALA A 121 -27.26 15.82 -4.63
N ARG A 122 -27.95 16.04 -3.49
CA ARG A 122 -29.35 15.62 -3.42
C ARG A 122 -29.94 16.03 -4.77
N PRO A 123 -30.45 15.10 -5.58
CA PRO A 123 -31.19 15.55 -6.74
C PRO A 123 -32.24 16.50 -6.17
N GLN A 124 -32.43 17.65 -6.82
CA GLN A 124 -33.63 18.45 -6.58
C GLN A 124 -34.91 17.65 -6.94
N SER A 125 -34.81 16.35 -7.26
CA SER A 125 -35.95 15.45 -7.21
C SER A 125 -36.35 15.24 -5.75
N MET A 126 -37.49 15.80 -5.41
CA MET A 126 -38.20 15.60 -4.14
C MET A 126 -38.76 14.17 -3.99
N ARG A 127 -38.06 13.16 -4.54
CA ARG A 127 -38.60 11.83 -4.83
C ARG A 127 -38.25 10.73 -3.82
N GLY A 128 -37.30 10.96 -2.92
CA GLY A 128 -36.94 10.00 -1.85
C GLY A 128 -36.64 8.57 -2.35
N CYS A 129 -36.28 7.68 -1.44
CA CYS A 129 -36.04 6.27 -1.66
C CYS A 129 -36.73 5.51 -0.54
N MET A 130 -37.53 4.51 -0.92
CA MET A 130 -38.24 3.65 0.02
C MET A 130 -37.39 2.47 0.51
N CYS A 131 -36.17 2.27 -0.03
CA CYS A 131 -35.32 1.15 0.34
C CYS A 131 -34.78 1.28 1.78
N HIS A 132 -35.13 0.31 2.62
CA HIS A 132 -34.68 0.22 4.00
C HIS A 132 -34.84 -1.20 4.55
N PHE A 133 -34.00 -1.51 5.54
CA PHE A 133 -34.03 -2.77 6.27
C PHE A 133 -33.62 -2.57 7.72
N VAL A 134 -33.94 -3.55 8.55
CA VAL A 134 -33.60 -3.58 9.97
C VAL A 134 -32.61 -4.71 10.21
N VAL A 135 -31.63 -4.43 11.07
CA VAL A 135 -30.77 -5.45 11.65
C VAL A 135 -31.07 -5.54 13.14
N LYS A 136 -31.54 -6.70 13.59
CA LYS A 136 -31.68 -7.07 14.99
C LYS A 136 -30.55 -8.03 15.38
N ARG A 137 -29.64 -7.59 16.25
CA ARG A 137 -28.79 -8.54 16.99
C ARG A 137 -29.64 -9.21 18.05
N LEU A 138 -29.74 -10.53 18.01
CA LEU A 138 -30.68 -11.26 18.88
C LEU A 138 -30.26 -11.21 20.35
N TYR A 139 -31.25 -11.10 21.22
CA TYR A 139 -31.06 -11.10 22.67
C TYR A 139 -30.78 -12.50 23.21
N ALA A 140 -31.48 -13.51 22.68
CA ALA A 140 -31.29 -14.91 23.01
C ALA A 140 -29.90 -15.43 22.58
N ASP A 141 -29.50 -15.11 21.34
CA ASP A 141 -28.19 -15.49 20.78
C ASP A 141 -27.48 -14.28 20.14
N PRO A 142 -26.61 -13.57 20.89
CA PRO A 142 -25.90 -12.40 20.39
C PRO A 142 -24.86 -12.68 19.29
N SER A 143 -24.61 -13.94 18.93
CA SER A 143 -23.74 -14.30 17.80
C SER A 143 -24.45 -14.21 16.45
N LEU A 144 -25.79 -14.12 16.46
CA LEU A 144 -26.64 -14.07 15.28
C LEU A 144 -27.31 -12.71 15.12
N ALA A 145 -27.61 -12.38 13.87
CA ALA A 145 -28.35 -11.21 13.46
C ALA A 145 -29.53 -11.62 12.57
N LEU A 146 -30.71 -11.15 12.94
CA LEU A 146 -31.90 -11.23 12.11
C LEU A 146 -32.00 -9.97 11.25
N ILE A 147 -31.93 -10.13 9.94
CA ILE A 147 -32.16 -9.06 8.98
C ILE A 147 -33.62 -9.10 8.58
N ILE A 148 -34.29 -7.96 8.64
CA ILE A 148 -35.69 -7.79 8.25
C ILE A 148 -35.72 -6.78 7.12
N TYR A 149 -36.10 -7.20 5.92
CA TYR A 149 -36.09 -6.30 4.76
C TYR A 149 -37.50 -5.77 4.49
N ASN A 150 -37.72 -4.50 4.82
CA ASN A 150 -39.04 -3.87 4.68
C ASN A 150 -39.34 -3.48 3.22
N ASN A 151 -38.34 -2.96 2.50
CA ASN A 151 -38.46 -2.71 1.06
C ASN A 151 -37.07 -2.76 0.42
N ARG A 152 -36.89 -3.68 -0.53
CA ARG A 152 -35.62 -3.94 -1.25
C ARG A 152 -35.42 -3.06 -2.47
N HIS A 153 -36.52 -2.53 -3.01
CA HIS A 153 -36.48 -1.81 -4.26
C HIS A 153 -36.12 -0.35 -4.02
N HIS A 154 -35.13 0.14 -4.77
CA HIS A 154 -34.72 1.54 -4.78
C HIS A 154 -35.70 2.37 -5.61
N VAL A 155 -36.93 2.49 -5.12
CA VAL A 155 -38.02 3.22 -5.75
C VAL A 155 -38.54 4.36 -4.88
N ASN A 156 -39.15 5.36 -5.49
CA ASN A 156 -39.92 6.40 -4.81
C ASN A 156 -41.30 5.88 -4.37
N LYS A 157 -42.11 6.73 -3.70
CA LYS A 157 -43.48 6.35 -3.30
C LYS A 157 -44.37 5.96 -4.49
N SER A 158 -44.09 6.50 -5.66
CA SER A 158 -44.82 6.22 -6.90
C SER A 158 -44.32 4.96 -7.64
N GLY A 159 -43.34 4.23 -7.10
CA GLY A 159 -42.84 2.97 -7.67
C GLY A 159 -41.79 3.12 -8.78
N PHE A 160 -41.30 4.33 -9.05
CA PHE A 160 -40.24 4.58 -10.04
C PHE A 160 -38.85 4.49 -9.40
N VAL A 161 -37.85 4.02 -10.17
CA VAL A 161 -36.45 4.00 -9.75
C VAL A 161 -36.02 5.40 -9.31
N CYS A 162 -35.43 5.51 -8.12
CA CYS A 162 -35.21 6.79 -7.46
C CYS A 162 -33.77 7.32 -7.52
N HIS A 163 -32.79 6.45 -7.79
CA HIS A 163 -31.38 6.78 -8.01
C HIS A 163 -30.67 5.57 -8.64
N GLY A 164 -29.44 5.78 -9.14
CA GLY A 164 -28.65 4.76 -9.81
C GLY A 164 -28.72 4.87 -11.34
N PRO A 165 -27.95 4.05 -12.08
CA PRO A 165 -27.88 4.12 -13.55
C PRO A 165 -29.22 3.98 -14.28
N LEU A 166 -30.22 3.38 -13.63
CA LEU A 166 -31.56 3.13 -14.18
C LEU A 166 -32.59 4.23 -13.85
N ASP A 167 -32.23 5.24 -13.05
CA ASP A 167 -33.08 6.41 -12.80
C ASP A 167 -33.07 7.34 -14.02
N GLY A 168 -34.09 7.20 -14.88
CA GLY A 168 -34.28 8.03 -16.09
C GLY A 168 -34.51 9.53 -15.82
N ASP A 169 -34.52 9.91 -14.55
CA ASP A 169 -35.03 11.16 -14.04
C ASP A 169 -34.09 11.79 -13.00
N ALA A 170 -32.87 11.24 -12.88
CA ALA A 170 -31.78 11.75 -12.05
C ALA A 170 -31.34 13.14 -12.55
N ILE A 171 -31.78 14.20 -11.88
CA ILE A 171 -31.41 15.59 -12.23
C ILE A 171 -30.16 16.02 -11.44
N GLY A 172 -29.00 15.91 -12.08
CA GLY A 172 -27.95 16.94 -11.97
C GLY A 172 -28.15 18.00 -13.06
N PRO A 173 -27.64 19.24 -12.94
CA PRO A 173 -27.90 20.33 -13.90
C PRO A 173 -27.46 20.08 -15.37
N GLY A 174 -26.91 18.90 -15.69
CA GLY A 174 -26.61 18.47 -17.07
C GLY A 174 -27.05 17.04 -17.43
N ALA A 175 -27.68 16.29 -16.52
CA ALA A 175 -27.91 14.85 -16.69
C ALA A 175 -29.09 14.49 -17.61
N LYS A 176 -30.06 15.39 -17.84
CA LYS A 176 -31.11 15.17 -18.86
C LYS A 176 -30.58 15.11 -20.29
N LYS A 177 -29.30 15.45 -20.52
CA LYS A 177 -28.65 15.41 -21.83
C LYS A 177 -27.38 14.57 -21.84
N MET A 178 -26.92 13.98 -20.74
CA MET A 178 -25.73 13.12 -20.73
C MET A 178 -25.91 12.01 -19.70
N ALA A 179 -25.81 10.76 -20.14
CA ALA A 179 -25.72 9.59 -19.25
C ALA A 179 -24.68 9.88 -18.15
N TYR A 180 -24.99 9.56 -16.90
CA TYR A 180 -24.13 9.81 -15.74
C TYR A 180 -22.75 9.17 -15.94
N ILE A 181 -21.78 9.97 -16.41
CA ILE A 181 -20.38 9.56 -16.50
C ILE A 181 -19.86 9.50 -15.07
N CYS A 182 -19.62 8.29 -14.54
CA CYS A 182 -19.06 8.14 -13.20
C CYS A 182 -17.65 8.74 -13.13
N ASP A 183 -17.19 9.12 -11.91
CA ASP A 183 -15.86 9.69 -11.64
C ASP A 183 -14.73 8.86 -12.31
N GLU A 184 -14.91 7.54 -12.43
CA GLU A 184 -13.94 6.62 -13.02
C GLU A 184 -13.87 6.70 -14.54
N ILE A 185 -15.02 6.74 -15.23
CA ILE A 185 -15.04 6.94 -16.70
C ILE A 185 -14.51 8.33 -17.04
N GLN A 186 -14.86 9.35 -16.26
CA GLN A 186 -14.30 10.69 -16.44
C GLN A 186 -12.77 10.69 -16.26
N GLN A 187 -12.27 10.07 -15.19
CA GLN A 187 -10.84 9.96 -14.94
C GLN A 187 -10.14 9.15 -16.03
N GLN A 188 -10.77 8.09 -16.55
CA GLN A 188 -10.24 7.30 -17.67
C GLN A 188 -10.08 8.17 -18.91
N THR A 189 -11.13 8.89 -19.31
CA THR A 189 -11.10 9.78 -20.47
C THR A 189 -10.05 10.88 -20.30
N MET A 190 -9.99 11.53 -19.13
CA MET A 190 -8.97 12.54 -18.85
C MET A 190 -7.55 11.95 -18.93
N SER A 191 -7.35 10.75 -18.37
CA SER A 191 -6.04 10.11 -18.35
C SER A 191 -5.55 9.76 -19.75
N LEU A 192 -6.44 9.25 -20.61
CA LEU A 192 -6.09 8.95 -22.00
C LEU A 192 -5.74 10.23 -22.78
N ILE A 193 -6.48 11.33 -22.57
CA ILE A 193 -6.18 12.62 -23.24
C ILE A 193 -4.84 13.19 -22.76
N TYR A 194 -4.57 13.20 -21.45
CA TYR A 194 -3.29 13.69 -20.91
C TYR A 194 -2.08 12.87 -21.38
N LEU A 195 -2.28 11.59 -21.69
CA LEU A 195 -1.23 10.72 -22.21
C LEU A 195 -1.08 10.82 -23.74
N GLY A 196 -1.83 11.70 -24.40
CA GLY A 196 -1.73 11.95 -25.84
C GLY A 196 -2.31 10.83 -26.70
N ILE A 197 -3.20 9.99 -26.15
CA ILE A 197 -3.89 8.97 -26.94
C ILE A 197 -4.79 9.67 -27.97
N PRO A 198 -4.81 9.22 -29.24
CA PRO A 198 -5.64 9.83 -30.29
C PRO A 198 -7.10 9.94 -29.88
N GLU A 199 -7.72 11.07 -30.20
CA GLU A 199 -9.08 11.42 -29.76
C GLU A 199 -10.13 10.38 -30.20
N GLU A 200 -9.95 9.78 -31.38
CA GLU A 200 -10.78 8.69 -31.89
C GLU A 200 -10.74 7.46 -30.98
N ASN A 201 -9.54 7.06 -30.52
CA ASN A 201 -9.36 5.94 -29.60
C ASN A 201 -9.93 6.27 -28.21
N VAL A 202 -9.77 7.52 -27.75
CA VAL A 202 -10.38 8.00 -26.50
C VAL A 202 -11.90 7.91 -26.59
N LEU A 203 -12.49 8.37 -27.69
CA LEU A 203 -13.93 8.34 -27.93
C LEU A 203 -14.46 6.91 -27.96
N GLN A 204 -13.81 6.03 -28.72
CA GLN A 204 -14.20 4.62 -28.77
C GLN A 204 -14.22 4.00 -27.38
N LYS A 205 -13.18 4.21 -26.56
CA LYS A 205 -13.11 3.70 -25.19
C LYS A 205 -14.10 4.35 -24.24
N HIS A 206 -14.37 5.64 -24.41
CA HIS A 206 -15.38 6.33 -23.63
C HIS A 206 -16.78 5.78 -23.92
N ILE A 207 -17.09 5.49 -25.19
CA ILE A 207 -18.33 4.85 -25.61
C ILE A 207 -18.42 3.43 -25.05
N GLU A 208 -17.39 2.60 -25.17
CA GLU A 208 -17.35 1.26 -24.55
C GLU A 208 -17.62 1.34 -23.04
N GLY A 209 -17.02 2.32 -22.35
CA GLY A 209 -17.22 2.56 -20.93
C GLY A 209 -18.68 2.89 -20.60
N ILE A 210 -19.32 3.79 -21.34
CA ILE A 210 -20.73 4.13 -21.13
C ILE A 210 -21.65 2.96 -21.48
N GLN A 211 -21.40 2.25 -22.58
CA GLN A 211 -22.21 1.11 -23.04
C GLN A 211 -22.23 -0.04 -22.04
N ARG A 212 -21.13 -0.26 -21.30
CA ARG A 212 -21.11 -1.24 -20.19
C ARG A 212 -22.15 -0.97 -19.11
N TYR A 213 -22.51 0.29 -18.87
CA TYR A 213 -23.44 0.68 -17.80
C TYR A 213 -24.84 1.06 -18.30
N CYS A 214 -24.96 1.55 -19.54
CA CYS A 214 -26.21 2.13 -20.06
C CYS A 214 -26.75 1.44 -21.31
N GLY A 215 -26.08 0.38 -21.82
CA GLY A 215 -26.44 -0.26 -23.09
C GLY A 215 -26.12 0.61 -24.32
N ALA A 216 -26.42 0.12 -25.52
CA ALA A 216 -26.15 0.83 -26.77
C ALA A 216 -27.31 1.77 -27.16
N ASP A 217 -27.06 3.09 -27.15
CA ASP A 217 -27.98 4.12 -27.65
C ASP A 217 -27.24 5.10 -28.58
N ALA A 218 -27.78 5.31 -29.79
CA ALA A 218 -27.20 6.22 -30.78
C ALA A 218 -27.13 7.69 -30.30
N LYS A 219 -28.06 8.14 -29.44
CA LYS A 219 -28.01 9.48 -28.84
C LYS A 219 -26.82 9.63 -27.89
N VAL A 220 -26.53 8.59 -27.11
CA VAL A 220 -25.40 8.53 -26.17
C VAL A 220 -24.05 8.64 -26.88
N ASN A 221 -23.91 8.03 -28.06
CA ASN A 221 -22.66 8.11 -28.85
C ASN A 221 -22.36 9.55 -29.32
N SER A 222 -23.38 10.29 -29.75
CA SER A 222 -23.21 11.70 -30.16
C SER A 222 -22.78 12.60 -29.00
N LEU A 223 -23.34 12.36 -27.81
CA LEU A 223 -23.03 13.08 -26.58
C LEU A 223 -21.63 12.74 -26.06
N ALA A 224 -21.25 11.47 -26.12
CA ALA A 224 -19.90 10.99 -25.80
C ALA A 224 -18.84 11.69 -26.67
N SER A 225 -19.11 11.86 -27.97
CA SER A 225 -18.23 12.60 -28.89
C SER A 225 -18.07 14.06 -28.49
N GLN A 226 -19.18 14.76 -28.23
CA GLN A 226 -19.13 16.15 -27.75
C GLN A 226 -18.40 16.29 -26.41
N TYR A 227 -18.56 15.32 -25.51
CA TYR A 227 -17.88 15.31 -24.22
C TYR A 227 -16.37 15.17 -24.37
N VAL A 228 -15.91 14.18 -25.15
CA VAL A 228 -14.48 13.95 -25.40
C VAL A 228 -13.85 15.16 -26.11
N GLN A 229 -14.52 15.70 -27.13
CA GLN A 229 -14.07 16.93 -27.80
C GLN A 229 -13.96 18.12 -26.86
N LYS A 230 -14.97 18.33 -26.00
CA LYS A 230 -14.98 19.41 -25.02
C LYS A 230 -13.86 19.24 -23.99
N LEU A 231 -13.68 18.03 -23.45
CA LEU A 231 -12.58 17.74 -22.53
C LEU A 231 -11.22 17.91 -23.20
N GLY A 232 -11.07 17.43 -24.43
CA GLY A 232 -9.87 17.62 -25.24
C GLY A 232 -9.55 19.09 -25.43
N ALA A 233 -10.56 19.92 -25.75
CA ALA A 233 -10.40 21.37 -25.88
C ALA A 233 -10.03 22.04 -24.55
N ILE A 234 -10.64 21.63 -23.43
CA ILE A 234 -10.29 22.13 -22.09
C ILE A 234 -8.85 21.79 -21.75
N ILE A 235 -8.42 20.55 -21.95
CA ILE A 235 -7.06 20.09 -21.65
C ILE A 235 -6.04 20.82 -22.55
N LYS A 236 -6.31 20.95 -23.84
CA LYS A 236 -5.45 21.69 -24.79
C LYS A 236 -5.32 23.17 -24.43
N ARG A 237 -6.34 23.78 -23.83
CA ARG A 237 -6.34 25.19 -23.38
C ARG A 237 -5.87 25.38 -21.94
N ALA A 238 -5.71 24.30 -21.16
CA ALA A 238 -5.34 24.38 -19.76
C ALA A 238 -3.88 24.82 -19.65
N THR A 239 -3.65 26.00 -19.06
CA THR A 239 -2.32 26.48 -18.73
C THR A 239 -2.00 26.14 -17.28
N HIS A 240 -0.71 25.84 -17.01
CA HIS A 240 -0.21 25.70 -15.65
C HIS A 240 0.00 27.06 -15.00
N GLU A 241 0.40 28.07 -15.78
CA GLU A 241 0.47 29.47 -15.35
C GLU A 241 -0.96 30.04 -15.27
N LEU A 242 -1.53 30.05 -14.07
CA LEU A 242 -2.82 30.71 -13.77
C LEU A 242 -2.64 32.21 -13.50
N ASP A 243 -1.42 32.60 -13.14
CA ASP A 243 -0.97 33.97 -12.91
C ASP A 243 0.51 34.08 -13.34
N LEU A 244 0.96 35.29 -13.69
CA LEU A 244 2.35 35.56 -14.00
C LEU A 244 3.24 35.32 -12.77
N ASP A 245 2.75 35.66 -11.57
CA ASP A 245 3.39 35.31 -10.30
C ASP A 245 3.11 33.84 -9.95
N ASP A 246 4.19 33.06 -9.83
CA ASP A 246 4.16 31.64 -9.46
C ASP A 246 3.47 31.42 -8.09
N GLN A 247 3.68 32.31 -7.12
CA GLN A 247 3.06 32.17 -5.79
C GLN A 247 1.55 32.41 -5.85
N ALA A 248 1.10 33.47 -6.53
CA ALA A 248 -0.32 33.73 -6.80
C ALA A 248 -0.98 32.58 -7.60
N SER A 249 -0.30 32.07 -8.62
CA SER A 249 -0.76 30.93 -9.42
C SER A 249 -1.00 29.69 -8.56
N ILE A 250 -0.07 29.36 -7.66
CA ILE A 250 -0.23 28.27 -6.68
C ILE A 250 -1.40 28.53 -5.74
N ARG A 251 -1.57 29.74 -5.19
CA ARG A 251 -2.73 30.06 -4.33
C ARG A 251 -4.05 29.83 -5.06
N MET A 252 -4.16 30.27 -6.31
CA MET A 252 -5.34 30.03 -7.14
C MET A 252 -5.57 28.54 -7.40
N TRP A 253 -4.51 27.78 -7.67
CA TRP A 253 -4.60 26.34 -7.85
C TRP A 253 -5.05 25.64 -6.57
N VAL A 254 -4.51 26.02 -5.41
CA VAL A 254 -4.86 25.48 -4.09
C VAL A 254 -6.34 25.68 -3.78
N GLU A 255 -6.83 26.91 -4.00
CA GLU A 255 -8.24 27.24 -3.79
C GLU A 255 -9.18 26.42 -4.69
N ARG A 256 -8.77 26.14 -5.94
CA ARG A 256 -9.53 25.29 -6.88
C ARG A 256 -9.46 23.80 -6.53
N ASN A 257 -8.39 23.33 -5.87
CA ASN A 257 -8.08 21.91 -5.70
C ASN A 257 -8.03 21.45 -4.23
N LYS A 258 -8.76 22.09 -3.31
CA LYS A 258 -8.77 21.77 -1.86
C LYS A 258 -8.95 20.28 -1.53
N LYS A 259 -9.70 19.55 -2.34
CA LYS A 259 -9.90 18.10 -2.16
C LYS A 259 -8.63 17.29 -2.35
N SER A 260 -7.70 17.74 -3.19
CA SER A 260 -6.47 17.04 -3.52
C SER A 260 -5.29 17.49 -2.65
N ILE A 261 -5.53 18.32 -1.65
CA ILE A 261 -4.51 18.91 -0.78
C ILE A 261 -4.73 18.39 0.62
N PHE A 262 -3.67 17.84 1.22
CA PHE A 262 -3.69 17.40 2.62
C PHE A 262 -2.95 18.36 3.54
N PHE A 263 -2.04 19.17 2.99
CA PHE A 263 -1.31 20.18 3.75
C PHE A 263 -0.92 21.34 2.83
N TYR A 264 -1.04 22.57 3.31
CA TYR A 264 -0.58 23.74 2.58
C TYR A 264 -0.13 24.82 3.56
N ARG A 265 1.05 25.37 3.33
CA ARG A 265 1.57 26.59 3.94
C ARG A 265 2.23 27.45 2.88
N ASP A 266 1.80 28.70 2.79
CA ASP A 266 2.40 29.68 1.90
C ASP A 266 3.76 30.15 2.45
N SER A 267 4.69 30.57 1.58
CA SER A 267 5.97 31.12 2.05
C SER A 267 5.77 32.47 2.72
N SER A 268 6.34 32.62 3.92
CA SER A 268 6.45 33.90 4.65
C SER A 268 7.91 34.12 5.09
N GLU A 269 8.22 35.27 5.71
CA GLU A 269 9.55 35.52 6.27
C GLU A 269 9.92 34.54 7.40
N ALA A 270 8.91 34.05 8.13
CA ALA A 270 9.09 33.14 9.27
C ALA A 270 8.90 31.67 8.89
N ASP A 271 8.12 31.38 7.85
CA ASP A 271 7.69 30.03 7.52
C ASP A 271 8.09 29.58 6.10
N PRO A 272 8.62 28.36 5.95
CA PRO A 272 8.93 27.81 4.63
C PRO A 272 7.65 27.41 3.88
N PHE A 273 7.70 27.52 2.55
CA PHE A 273 6.68 26.98 1.66
C PHE A 273 6.58 25.45 1.79
N ILE A 274 5.36 24.94 1.95
CA ILE A 274 5.06 23.50 1.98
C ILE A 274 3.74 23.25 1.25
N LEU A 275 3.76 22.41 0.21
CA LEU A 275 2.55 21.96 -0.47
C LEU A 275 2.49 20.42 -0.48
N GLY A 276 1.52 19.87 0.23
CA GLY A 276 1.21 18.44 0.29
C GLY A 276 0.00 18.08 -0.56
N ILE A 277 0.22 17.33 -1.63
CA ILE A 277 -0.79 16.88 -2.60
C ILE A 277 -1.07 15.39 -2.39
N GLN A 278 -2.36 15.07 -2.27
CA GLN A 278 -2.88 13.71 -2.28
C GLN A 278 -4.27 13.71 -2.92
N THR A 279 -4.39 13.21 -4.15
CA THR A 279 -5.68 13.07 -4.82
C THR A 279 -6.55 11.99 -4.14
N GLY A 280 -7.85 11.98 -4.44
CA GLY A 280 -8.75 10.94 -3.94
C GLY A 280 -8.36 9.52 -4.39
N TRP A 281 -7.72 9.39 -5.55
CA TRP A 281 -7.17 8.10 -5.99
C TRP A 281 -5.93 7.72 -5.17
N GLN A 282 -4.99 8.66 -4.98
CA GLN A 282 -3.79 8.43 -4.17
C GLN A 282 -4.12 8.03 -2.72
N LEU A 283 -5.12 8.69 -2.10
CA LEU A 283 -5.63 8.32 -0.77
C LEU A 283 -6.17 6.87 -0.75
N ARG A 284 -6.94 6.47 -1.76
CA ARG A 284 -7.45 5.09 -1.87
C ARG A 284 -6.32 4.08 -2.04
N GLN A 285 -5.31 4.39 -2.84
CA GLN A 285 -4.13 3.51 -3.00
C GLN A 285 -3.32 3.43 -1.70
N MET A 286 -3.17 4.53 -0.96
CA MET A 286 -2.50 4.53 0.34
C MET A 286 -3.21 3.65 1.37
N ILE A 287 -4.54 3.72 1.43
CA ILE A 287 -5.35 2.87 2.31
C ILE A 287 -5.19 1.41 1.91
N ARG A 288 -5.38 1.11 0.61
CA ARG A 288 -5.38 -0.26 0.09
C ARG A 288 -4.02 -0.95 0.21
N PHE A 289 -2.95 -0.28 -0.20
CA PHE A 289 -1.63 -0.90 -0.36
C PHE A 289 -0.63 -0.47 0.72
N GLY A 290 -0.91 0.57 1.49
CA GLY A 290 -0.08 0.98 2.63
C GLY A 290 -0.48 0.30 3.94
N HIS A 291 -1.71 -0.20 4.07
CA HIS A 291 -2.18 -0.84 5.30
C HIS A 291 -1.42 -2.14 5.57
N CYS A 292 -0.78 -2.25 6.73
CA CYS A 292 0.07 -3.37 7.14
C CYS A 292 1.13 -3.73 6.08
N SER A 293 1.64 -2.74 5.34
CA SER A 293 2.61 -2.92 4.25
C SER A 293 3.82 -2.00 4.42
N LEU A 294 4.72 -2.03 3.44
CA LEU A 294 5.82 -1.08 3.30
C LEU A 294 5.35 0.21 2.65
N MET A 295 5.84 1.32 3.18
CA MET A 295 5.75 2.64 2.57
C MET A 295 7.17 3.17 2.37
N ALA A 296 7.42 3.94 1.33
CA ALA A 296 8.71 4.59 1.13
C ALA A 296 8.56 6.11 1.10
N ALA A 297 9.49 6.83 1.71
CA ALA A 297 9.76 8.22 1.35
C ALA A 297 11.00 8.26 0.48
N ASP A 298 10.80 8.79 -0.71
CA ASP A 298 11.87 9.13 -1.60
C ASP A 298 12.35 10.57 -1.33
N SER A 299 13.64 10.71 -1.04
CA SER A 299 14.25 11.97 -0.66
C SER A 299 14.47 12.91 -1.85
N THR A 300 13.63 13.94 -1.90
CA THR A 300 13.83 15.23 -2.61
C THR A 300 14.40 15.11 -4.03
N PHE A 301 13.55 14.77 -4.99
CA PHE A 301 13.84 14.92 -6.41
C PHE A 301 14.04 16.40 -6.78
N GLY A 302 14.98 16.66 -7.70
CA GLY A 302 15.12 17.97 -8.34
C GLY A 302 15.80 19.05 -7.51
N ILE A 303 16.56 18.73 -6.46
CA ILE A 303 17.27 19.70 -5.59
C ILE A 303 18.02 20.80 -6.37
N LYS A 304 18.65 20.44 -7.50
CA LYS A 304 19.44 21.37 -8.33
C LYS A 304 18.68 21.98 -9.52
N ARG A 305 17.46 21.53 -9.79
CA ARG A 305 16.72 21.84 -11.02
C ARG A 305 15.39 22.53 -10.75
N LEU A 306 14.66 22.10 -9.73
CA LEU A 306 13.35 22.62 -9.34
C LEU A 306 13.51 23.77 -8.36
N LYS A 307 12.56 24.73 -8.39
CA LYS A 307 12.50 25.80 -7.37
C LYS A 307 12.42 25.23 -5.95
N TYR A 308 11.52 24.29 -5.70
CA TYR A 308 11.48 23.52 -4.45
C TYR A 308 11.66 22.03 -4.77
N PRO A 309 12.45 21.29 -3.99
CA PRO A 309 12.56 19.84 -4.14
C PRO A 309 11.21 19.13 -3.94
N LEU A 310 11.07 17.98 -4.59
CA LEU A 310 9.88 17.12 -4.51
C LEU A 310 10.19 15.87 -3.68
N CYS A 311 9.55 15.72 -2.52
CA CYS A 311 9.50 14.47 -1.79
C CYS A 311 8.27 13.65 -2.27
N THR A 312 8.48 12.38 -2.59
CA THR A 312 7.38 11.48 -2.96
C THR A 312 7.21 10.40 -1.90
N LEU A 313 5.96 10.18 -1.51
CA LEU A 313 5.57 9.01 -0.73
C LEU A 313 5.03 7.91 -1.64
N LEU A 314 5.56 6.70 -1.49
CA LEU A 314 5.26 5.54 -2.32
C LEU A 314 4.69 4.40 -1.46
N VAL A 315 3.77 3.64 -2.03
CA VAL A 315 3.38 2.31 -1.54
C VAL A 315 3.62 1.29 -2.64
N PHE A 316 3.64 0.01 -2.29
CA PHE A 316 3.85 -1.08 -3.25
C PHE A 316 2.55 -1.83 -3.47
N ASP A 317 2.14 -1.98 -4.74
CA ASP A 317 0.93 -2.70 -5.08
C ASP A 317 1.10 -4.23 -4.89
N SER A 318 0.06 -5.01 -5.21
CA SER A 318 0.11 -6.48 -5.10
C SER A 318 1.19 -7.15 -5.96
N ARG A 319 1.70 -6.46 -6.98
CA ARG A 319 2.79 -6.92 -7.84
C ARG A 319 4.15 -6.36 -7.39
N GLN A 320 4.22 -5.54 -6.34
CA GLN A 320 5.42 -4.83 -5.89
C GLN A 320 5.85 -3.67 -6.80
N HIS A 321 4.93 -3.10 -7.59
CA HIS A 321 5.19 -1.84 -8.29
C HIS A 321 4.98 -0.65 -7.34
N ALA A 322 5.86 0.35 -7.44
CA ALA A 322 5.76 1.56 -6.61
C ALA A 322 4.71 2.53 -7.15
N LEU A 323 3.77 2.92 -6.29
CA LEU A 323 2.67 3.86 -6.58
C LEU A 323 2.85 5.16 -5.78
N PRO A 324 2.82 6.35 -6.42
CA PRO A 324 2.87 7.63 -5.71
C PRO A 324 1.54 7.91 -4.99
N VAL A 325 1.58 7.93 -3.67
CA VAL A 325 0.40 8.15 -2.79
C VAL A 325 0.34 9.53 -2.16
N ALA A 326 1.43 10.28 -2.22
CA ALA A 326 1.46 11.71 -1.90
C ALA A 326 2.72 12.36 -2.47
N TRP A 327 2.61 13.65 -2.75
CA TRP A 327 3.73 14.51 -3.13
C TRP A 327 3.83 15.67 -2.14
N VAL A 328 5.06 15.97 -1.73
CA VAL A 328 5.36 17.10 -0.86
C VAL A 328 6.41 17.97 -1.53
N ILE A 329 6.04 19.21 -1.84
CA ILE A 329 6.94 20.19 -2.46
C ILE A 329 7.38 21.16 -1.36
N THR A 330 8.64 21.09 -0.96
CA THR A 330 9.21 21.96 0.09
C THR A 330 10.73 21.97 0.05
N ARG A 331 11.33 23.08 0.52
CA ARG A 331 12.76 23.17 0.85
C ARG A 331 13.05 22.84 2.31
N SER A 332 12.04 22.81 3.19
CA SER A 332 12.26 22.57 4.61
C SER A 332 12.45 21.09 4.90
N PHE A 333 13.53 20.79 5.61
CA PHE A 333 13.84 19.50 6.21
C PHE A 333 13.83 19.59 7.74
N ALA A 334 13.33 20.70 8.30
CA ALA A 334 13.25 20.88 9.74
C ALA A 334 12.26 19.89 10.36
N LYS A 335 12.67 19.23 11.45
CA LYS A 335 11.84 18.29 12.23
C LYS A 335 10.41 18.77 12.47
N PRO A 336 10.13 20.02 12.94
CA PRO A 336 8.75 20.46 13.16
C PRO A 336 7.89 20.49 11.89
N ASP A 337 8.44 20.96 10.77
CA ASP A 337 7.73 21.02 9.50
C ASP A 337 7.43 19.60 8.99
N VAL A 338 8.41 18.71 9.05
CA VAL A 338 8.27 17.29 8.70
C VAL A 338 7.17 16.63 9.53
N CYS A 339 7.20 16.84 10.85
CA CYS A 339 6.17 16.31 11.74
C CYS A 339 4.76 16.81 11.39
N GLN A 340 4.61 18.09 11.03
CA GLN A 340 3.29 18.68 10.78
C GLN A 340 2.63 18.13 9.53
N TRP A 341 3.34 18.10 8.39
CA TRP A 341 2.73 17.58 7.16
C TRP A 341 2.55 16.06 7.23
N MET A 342 3.44 15.32 7.91
CA MET A 342 3.27 13.87 8.11
C MET A 342 2.06 13.56 8.99
N LYS A 343 1.83 14.32 10.08
CA LYS A 343 0.63 14.20 10.91
C LYS A 343 -0.64 14.46 10.09
N ALA A 344 -0.66 15.56 9.33
CA ALA A 344 -1.81 15.90 8.48
C ALA A 344 -2.13 14.81 7.45
N LEU A 345 -1.11 14.16 6.88
CA LEU A 345 -1.28 13.03 5.98
C LEU A 345 -1.92 11.82 6.70
N VAL A 346 -1.38 11.44 7.86
CA VAL A 346 -1.90 10.29 8.63
C VAL A 346 -3.31 10.55 9.14
N ASP A 347 -3.60 11.76 9.63
CA ASP A 347 -4.93 12.16 10.08
C ASP A 347 -5.95 12.06 8.95
N ARG A 348 -5.58 12.48 7.74
CA ARG A 348 -6.43 12.37 6.55
C ARG A 348 -6.73 10.92 6.17
N VAL A 349 -5.76 10.02 6.31
CA VAL A 349 -5.97 8.59 6.05
C VAL A 349 -6.83 7.96 7.13
N ARG A 350 -6.55 8.26 8.40
CA ARG A 350 -7.30 7.75 9.57
C ARG A 350 -8.73 8.30 9.65
N ALA A 351 -9.00 9.45 9.06
CA ALA A 351 -10.36 9.97 8.90
C ALA A 351 -11.24 9.10 7.98
N VAL A 352 -10.62 8.30 7.10
CA VAL A 352 -11.32 7.35 6.22
C VAL A 352 -11.26 5.93 6.80
N ASP A 353 -10.10 5.51 7.30
CA ASP A 353 -9.89 4.20 7.92
C ASP A 353 -9.12 4.35 9.24
N THR A 354 -9.86 4.32 10.35
CA THR A 354 -9.30 4.45 11.70
C THR A 354 -8.31 3.33 12.08
N GLY A 355 -8.39 2.17 11.44
CA GLY A 355 -7.50 1.03 11.68
C GLY A 355 -6.17 1.15 10.92
N TRP A 356 -6.00 2.16 10.07
CA TRP A 356 -4.87 2.24 9.15
C TRP A 356 -3.53 2.40 9.87
N LYS A 357 -2.59 1.50 9.55
CA LYS A 357 -1.22 1.46 10.07
C LYS A 357 -0.24 0.93 9.02
N VAL A 358 1.01 1.35 9.11
CA VAL A 358 2.12 0.91 8.23
C VAL A 358 2.97 -0.12 8.97
N ASN A 359 3.47 -1.14 8.28
CA ASN A 359 4.34 -2.17 8.90
C ASN A 359 5.82 -1.80 8.85
N GLY A 360 6.25 -0.98 7.90
CA GLY A 360 7.61 -0.45 7.87
C GLY A 360 7.74 0.70 6.89
N PHE A 361 8.73 1.55 7.12
CA PHE A 361 8.93 2.77 6.35
C PHE A 361 10.34 2.79 5.76
N LEU A 362 10.46 2.87 4.44
CA LEU A 362 11.72 2.92 3.72
C LEU A 362 12.17 4.38 3.56
N ILE A 363 13.43 4.64 3.87
CA ILE A 363 14.12 5.90 3.58
C ILE A 363 15.34 5.61 2.72
N ASP A 364 15.77 6.61 1.95
CA ASP A 364 16.91 6.49 1.04
C ASP A 364 17.92 7.64 1.18
N ASP A 365 17.74 8.52 2.17
CA ASP A 365 18.70 9.53 2.58
C ASP A 365 19.15 9.26 4.01
N ALA A 366 20.47 9.11 4.20
CA ALA A 366 21.04 8.93 5.52
C ALA A 366 20.91 10.19 6.40
N ALA A 367 20.68 11.36 5.80
CA ALA A 367 20.41 12.60 6.54
C ALA A 367 18.93 12.80 6.88
N ALA A 368 18.03 11.87 6.52
CA ALA A 368 16.61 12.01 6.81
C ALA A 368 16.33 11.92 8.32
N GLU A 369 15.46 12.80 8.81
CA GLU A 369 14.96 12.76 10.18
C GLU A 369 14.09 11.53 10.40
N ILE A 370 14.57 10.59 11.23
CA ILE A 370 13.92 9.29 11.48
C ILE A 370 12.88 9.40 12.61
N ASP A 371 13.10 10.30 13.58
CA ASP A 371 12.21 10.45 14.74
C ASP A 371 10.76 10.77 14.34
N PRO A 372 10.48 11.72 13.43
CA PRO A 372 9.10 11.98 12.98
C PRO A 372 8.42 10.73 12.43
N LEU A 373 9.15 9.88 11.69
CA LEU A 373 8.60 8.66 11.12
C LEU A 373 8.21 7.66 12.21
N ARG A 374 9.10 7.45 13.18
CA ARG A 374 8.86 6.54 14.31
C ARG A 374 7.71 7.03 15.18
N ASP A 375 7.66 8.33 15.47
CA ASP A 375 6.65 8.93 16.34
C ASP A 375 5.25 8.93 15.70
N ILE A 376 5.16 9.21 14.40
CA ILE A 376 3.87 9.41 13.71
C ILE A 376 3.32 8.09 13.17
N PHE A 377 4.17 7.27 12.52
CA PHE A 377 3.74 6.01 11.91
C PHE A 377 3.85 4.81 12.85
N CYS A 378 4.62 4.91 13.94
CA CYS A 378 4.81 3.86 14.94
C CYS A 378 5.31 2.54 14.30
N CYS A 379 6.23 2.62 13.34
CA CYS A 379 6.77 1.47 12.61
C CYS A 379 8.30 1.47 12.48
N PRO A 380 8.93 0.31 12.23
CA PRO A 380 10.35 0.21 11.90
C PRO A 380 10.71 1.01 10.65
N VAL A 381 11.91 1.61 10.66
CA VAL A 381 12.45 2.34 9.51
C VAL A 381 13.56 1.50 8.88
N LEU A 382 13.48 1.31 7.56
CA LEU A 382 14.41 0.55 6.75
C LEU A 382 15.18 1.49 5.83
N PHE A 383 16.43 1.15 5.53
CA PHE A 383 17.29 1.96 4.69
C PHE A 383 17.47 1.34 3.30
N SER A 384 17.22 2.11 2.24
CA SER A 384 17.39 1.65 0.87
C SER A 384 18.75 2.05 0.28
N LEU A 385 19.46 1.06 -0.26
CA LEU A 385 20.76 1.25 -0.90
C LEU A 385 20.67 1.80 -2.32
N TRP A 386 19.47 1.92 -2.89
CA TRP A 386 19.27 2.21 -4.32
C TRP A 386 20.01 3.49 -4.75
N ARG A 387 19.93 4.56 -3.94
CA ARG A 387 20.46 5.89 -4.26
C ARG A 387 21.98 5.88 -4.34
N ILE A 388 22.64 5.24 -3.39
CA ILE A 388 24.10 5.12 -3.35
C ILE A 388 24.58 4.26 -4.49
N ARG A 389 24.01 3.06 -4.62
CA ARG A 389 24.37 2.10 -5.66
C ARG A 389 24.30 2.75 -7.03
N ARG A 390 23.17 3.42 -7.34
CA ARG A 390 22.96 4.13 -8.61
C ARG A 390 23.96 5.27 -8.80
N SER A 391 24.18 6.09 -7.78
CA SER A 391 25.09 7.24 -7.85
C SER A 391 26.54 6.82 -8.06
N TRP A 392 27.00 5.79 -7.35
CA TRP A 392 28.33 5.22 -7.52
C TRP A 392 28.49 4.59 -8.90
N LEU A 393 27.63 3.64 -9.28
CA LEU A 393 27.73 2.95 -10.56
C LEU A 393 27.72 3.93 -11.74
N ARG A 394 26.79 4.90 -11.73
CA ARG A 394 26.70 5.92 -12.79
C ARG A 394 27.96 6.76 -12.92
N ASN A 395 28.63 7.09 -11.81
CA ASN A 395 29.85 7.89 -11.85
C ASN A 395 31.10 7.06 -12.14
N VAL A 396 31.14 5.80 -11.73
CA VAL A 396 32.17 4.84 -12.16
C VAL A 396 32.15 4.72 -13.69
N ILE A 397 30.98 4.45 -14.29
CA ILE A 397 30.85 4.32 -15.75
C ILE A 397 31.18 5.62 -16.49
N LYS A 398 30.78 6.78 -15.95
CA LYS A 398 30.99 8.07 -16.62
C LYS A 398 32.41 8.62 -16.49
N LYS A 399 33.13 8.26 -15.43
CA LYS A 399 34.41 8.90 -15.06
C LYS A 399 35.61 7.97 -15.23
N CYS A 400 35.40 6.68 -15.43
CA CYS A 400 36.43 5.69 -15.75
C CYS A 400 36.17 5.18 -17.17
N SER A 401 37.21 5.08 -18.01
CA SER A 401 37.07 4.65 -19.41
C SER A 401 37.21 3.14 -19.60
N ASN A 402 38.03 2.47 -18.79
CA ASN A 402 38.27 1.03 -18.89
C ASN A 402 37.20 0.22 -18.14
N ILE A 403 36.56 -0.73 -18.83
CA ILE A 403 35.49 -1.59 -18.30
C ILE A 403 35.95 -2.51 -17.16
N GLU A 404 37.19 -3.01 -17.19
CA GLU A 404 37.75 -3.86 -16.14
C GLU A 404 37.98 -3.05 -14.86
N VAL A 405 38.51 -1.84 -15.01
CA VAL A 405 38.67 -0.89 -13.92
C VAL A 405 37.32 -0.46 -13.35
N GLN A 406 36.32 -0.22 -14.21
CA GLN A 406 34.94 0.06 -13.75
C GLN A 406 34.37 -1.07 -12.89
N ARG A 407 34.53 -2.33 -13.34
CA ARG A 407 34.08 -3.51 -12.61
C ARG A 407 34.78 -3.62 -11.26
N GLU A 408 36.10 -3.45 -11.22
CA GLU A 408 36.86 -3.62 -9.99
C GLU A 408 36.63 -2.48 -9.00
N ILE A 409 36.52 -1.22 -9.44
CA ILE A 409 36.13 -0.11 -8.55
C ILE A 409 34.76 -0.38 -7.93
N PHE A 410 33.78 -0.79 -8.74
CA PHE A 410 32.44 -1.05 -8.23
C PHE A 410 32.39 -2.24 -7.26
N ASN A 411 33.19 -3.28 -7.53
CA ASN A 411 33.41 -4.41 -6.63
C ASN A 411 34.04 -3.97 -5.29
N ARG A 412 35.12 -3.17 -5.32
CA ARG A 412 35.79 -2.65 -4.13
C ARG A 412 34.89 -1.76 -3.28
N LEU A 413 34.07 -0.91 -3.93
CA LEU A 413 33.03 -0.14 -3.25
C LEU A 413 31.99 -1.05 -2.56
N GLY A 414 31.61 -2.16 -3.20
CA GLY A 414 30.75 -3.17 -2.60
C GLY A 414 31.41 -3.79 -1.36
N LYS A 415 32.66 -4.24 -1.45
CA LYS A 415 33.42 -4.82 -0.32
C LYS A 415 33.48 -3.88 0.89
N LEU A 416 33.66 -2.58 0.66
CA LEU A 416 33.61 -1.56 1.72
C LEU A 416 32.26 -1.57 2.45
N VAL A 417 31.16 -1.64 1.70
CA VAL A 417 29.80 -1.61 2.25
C VAL A 417 29.41 -2.94 2.91
N TYR A 418 29.85 -4.09 2.39
CA TYR A 418 29.66 -5.39 3.06
C TYR A 418 30.53 -5.54 4.32
N GLY A 419 31.67 -4.86 4.38
CA GLY A 419 32.61 -4.91 5.49
C GLY A 419 32.14 -4.24 6.78
N ILE A 420 31.04 -3.46 6.74
CA ILE A 420 30.52 -2.70 7.89
C ILE A 420 30.21 -3.60 9.10
N TRP A 421 29.75 -4.83 8.87
CA TRP A 421 29.49 -5.80 9.94
C TRP A 421 30.69 -6.69 10.27
N GLY A 422 31.75 -6.66 9.46
CA GLY A 422 32.94 -7.50 9.62
C GLY A 422 34.02 -6.92 10.54
N GLY A 423 33.78 -5.78 11.19
CA GLY A 423 34.78 -5.10 12.04
C GLY A 423 35.95 -4.48 11.27
N VAL A 424 35.85 -4.41 9.94
CA VAL A 424 36.88 -3.81 9.08
C VAL A 424 36.90 -2.31 9.28
N ASN A 425 38.09 -1.73 9.47
CA ASN A 425 38.24 -0.29 9.53
C ASN A 425 37.95 0.33 8.15
N TYR A 426 36.79 0.98 8.03
CA TYR A 426 36.39 1.62 6.78
C TYR A 426 37.37 2.71 6.33
N ALA A 427 38.06 3.39 7.26
CA ALA A 427 39.03 4.41 6.91
C ALA A 427 40.20 3.79 6.12
N SER A 428 40.73 2.67 6.60
CA SER A 428 41.77 1.91 5.91
C SER A 428 41.29 1.38 4.56
N ALA A 429 40.06 0.88 4.46
CA ALA A 429 39.48 0.41 3.20
C ALA A 429 39.26 1.54 2.17
N VAL A 430 38.90 2.74 2.63
CA VAL A 430 38.78 3.94 1.78
C VAL A 430 40.15 4.42 1.32
N GLU A 431 41.16 4.40 2.19
CA GLU A 431 42.54 4.72 1.84
C GLU A 431 43.09 3.75 0.79
N GLU A 432 42.90 2.45 0.98
CA GLU A 432 43.28 1.41 0.02
C GLU A 432 42.58 1.64 -1.34
N LEU A 433 41.26 1.87 -1.35
CA LEU A 433 40.53 2.23 -2.57
C LEU A 433 41.13 3.46 -3.28
N MET A 434 41.51 4.48 -2.52
CA MET A 434 42.09 5.71 -3.08
C MET A 434 43.51 5.51 -3.61
N GLN A 435 44.29 4.61 -3.02
CA GLN A 435 45.64 4.25 -3.46
C GLN A 435 45.59 3.37 -4.71
N ASP A 436 44.78 2.31 -4.69
CA ASP A 436 44.65 1.33 -5.77
C ASP A 436 44.22 1.96 -7.11
N PHE A 437 43.39 3.00 -7.06
CA PHE A 437 42.82 3.66 -8.26
C PHE A 437 43.20 5.14 -8.36
N VAL A 438 44.40 5.50 -7.88
CA VAL A 438 44.92 6.87 -7.93
C VAL A 438 45.01 7.43 -9.36
N ASP A 439 45.20 6.54 -10.33
CA ASP A 439 45.24 6.82 -11.77
C ASP A 439 43.86 7.23 -12.34
N GLN A 440 42.76 6.81 -11.69
CA GLN A 440 41.39 7.16 -12.05
C GLN A 440 40.98 8.54 -11.50
N LYS A 441 41.77 9.56 -11.85
CA LYS A 441 41.72 10.93 -11.31
C LYS A 441 40.32 11.54 -11.28
N ALA A 442 39.56 11.41 -12.38
CA ALA A 442 38.23 12.01 -12.50
C ALA A 442 37.20 11.39 -11.54
N PHE A 443 37.27 10.07 -11.32
CA PHE A 443 36.44 9.38 -10.35
C PHE A 443 36.88 9.72 -8.93
N MET A 444 38.18 9.72 -8.64
CA MET A 444 38.71 10.02 -7.32
C MET A 444 38.39 11.46 -6.86
N GLN A 445 38.50 12.45 -7.73
CA GLN A 445 38.07 13.82 -7.44
C GLN A 445 36.58 13.90 -7.08
N TYR A 446 35.74 13.17 -7.82
CA TYR A 446 34.31 13.06 -7.51
C TYR A 446 34.05 12.38 -6.17
N PHE A 447 34.71 11.25 -5.90
CA PHE A 447 34.51 10.49 -4.68
C PHE A 447 34.94 11.30 -3.45
N LYS A 448 36.11 11.95 -3.52
CA LYS A 448 36.62 12.86 -2.47
C LYS A 448 35.70 14.05 -2.23
N GLY A 449 35.20 14.69 -3.28
CA GLY A 449 34.34 15.88 -3.13
C GLY A 449 32.91 15.57 -2.71
N CYS A 450 32.33 14.45 -3.14
CA CYS A 450 30.90 14.17 -2.99
C CYS A 450 30.58 13.13 -1.90
N TRP A 451 31.45 12.15 -1.68
CA TRP A 451 31.16 10.99 -0.83
C TRP A 451 32.03 10.92 0.42
N LEU A 452 33.32 11.23 0.32
CA LEU A 452 34.23 11.18 1.47
C LEU A 452 33.71 11.97 2.70
N PRO A 453 33.15 13.20 2.57
CA PRO A 453 32.67 13.97 3.73
C PRO A 453 31.44 13.36 4.42
N LYS A 454 30.71 12.47 3.74
CA LYS A 454 29.45 11.90 4.24
C LYS A 454 29.50 10.38 4.41
N ILE A 455 30.57 9.71 3.98
CA ILE A 455 30.60 8.25 3.88
C ILE A 455 30.36 7.59 5.24
N GLU A 456 30.98 8.12 6.30
CA GLU A 456 30.82 7.62 7.66
C GLU A 456 29.36 7.67 8.14
N MET A 457 28.68 8.80 7.93
CA MET A 457 27.26 8.94 8.24
C MET A 457 26.41 7.89 7.51
N TRP A 458 26.67 7.69 6.21
CA TRP A 458 25.92 6.71 5.42
C TRP A 458 26.18 5.26 5.87
N LEU A 459 27.44 4.90 6.15
CA LEU A 459 27.79 3.57 6.64
C LEU A 459 27.21 3.30 8.04
N SER A 460 27.23 4.30 8.93
CA SER A 460 26.63 4.23 10.28
C SER A 460 25.12 4.01 10.20
N VAL A 461 24.43 4.70 9.30
CA VAL A 461 22.98 4.50 9.07
C VAL A 461 22.70 3.09 8.53
N MET A 462 23.50 2.57 7.59
CA MET A 462 23.35 1.19 7.11
C MET A 462 23.59 0.13 8.19
N GLN A 463 24.52 0.41 9.10
CA GLN A 463 24.81 -0.50 10.21
C GLN A 463 23.68 -0.54 11.25
N SER A 464 23.04 0.62 11.48
CA SER A 464 22.04 0.81 12.54
C SER A 464 20.61 0.51 12.12
N LEU A 465 20.30 0.53 10.82
CA LEU A 465 18.96 0.27 10.28
C LEU A 465 18.90 -1.02 9.46
N PRO A 466 17.75 -1.72 9.47
CA PRO A 466 17.52 -2.85 8.57
C PRO A 466 17.55 -2.37 7.12
N LEU A 467 18.24 -3.09 6.25
CA LEU A 467 18.35 -2.72 4.83
C LEU A 467 17.19 -3.26 4.00
N ALA A 468 16.72 -2.42 3.06
CA ALA A 468 15.66 -2.75 2.11
C ALA A 468 16.11 -3.82 1.10
N SER A 469 15.12 -4.53 0.55
CA SER A 469 15.30 -5.52 -0.51
C SER A 469 15.76 -4.91 -1.84
N GLN A 470 16.34 -5.74 -2.72
CA GLN A 470 16.65 -5.35 -4.09
C GLN A 470 15.35 -5.16 -4.89
N GLU A 471 14.31 -5.94 -4.58
CA GLU A 471 12.97 -5.77 -5.15
C GLU A 471 12.39 -4.36 -4.90
N ALA A 472 12.34 -3.94 -3.63
CA ALA A 472 11.86 -2.61 -3.25
C ALA A 472 12.72 -1.51 -3.88
N SER A 473 14.05 -1.70 -3.91
CA SER A 473 14.99 -0.78 -4.56
C SER A 473 14.73 -0.65 -6.07
N GLY A 474 14.44 -1.76 -6.76
CA GLY A 474 14.10 -1.78 -8.18
C GLY A 474 12.75 -1.12 -8.48
N ALA A 475 11.78 -1.25 -7.59
CA ALA A 475 10.48 -0.59 -7.71
C ALA A 475 10.59 0.94 -7.51
N ILE A 476 11.36 1.39 -6.52
CA ILE A 476 11.65 2.83 -6.31
C ILE A 476 12.42 3.40 -7.51
N GLU A 477 13.40 2.66 -8.04
CA GLU A 477 14.13 3.10 -9.23
C GLU A 477 13.22 3.22 -10.47
N ALA A 478 12.29 2.29 -10.67
CA ALA A 478 11.32 2.35 -11.75
C ALA A 478 10.42 3.60 -11.65
N TYR A 479 9.94 3.94 -10.44
CA TYR A 479 9.22 5.19 -10.19
C TYR A 479 10.06 6.41 -10.59
N HIS A 480 11.31 6.47 -10.14
CA HIS A 480 12.23 7.57 -10.47
C HIS A 480 12.47 7.73 -11.96
N LEU A 481 12.62 6.63 -12.67
CA LEU A 481 12.83 6.67 -14.11
C LEU A 481 11.59 7.21 -14.82
N LYS A 482 10.39 6.75 -14.43
CA LYS A 482 9.13 7.27 -14.97
C LYS A 482 8.94 8.75 -14.66
N LEU A 483 9.17 9.16 -13.40
CA LEU A 483 9.13 10.55 -12.96
C LEU A 483 10.09 11.42 -13.78
N LYS A 484 11.34 10.97 -13.94
CA LYS A 484 12.37 11.69 -14.70
C LYS A 484 12.01 11.82 -16.18
N CYS A 485 11.50 10.77 -16.80
CA CYS A 485 11.05 10.80 -18.20
C CYS A 485 9.90 11.77 -18.41
N LYS A 486 8.99 11.93 -17.43
CA LYS A 486 7.87 12.88 -17.52
C LYS A 486 8.26 14.32 -17.19
N LEU A 487 9.23 14.54 -16.31
CA LEU A 487 9.63 15.88 -15.87
C LEU A 487 10.78 16.50 -16.67
N TYR A 488 11.70 15.71 -17.20
CA TYR A 488 12.88 16.22 -17.92
C TYR A 488 12.82 15.98 -19.42
N ASP A 489 11.64 16.13 -20.01
CA ASP A 489 11.56 16.38 -21.44
C ASP A 489 12.22 17.75 -21.73
N ASP A 490 13.11 17.81 -22.72
CA ASP A 490 14.00 18.96 -22.97
C ASP A 490 13.23 20.22 -23.45
N SER A 491 11.92 20.08 -23.72
CA SER A 491 11.00 21.11 -24.18
C SER A 491 10.66 22.22 -23.16
N HIS A 492 10.95 22.03 -21.86
CA HIS A 492 10.46 22.91 -20.78
C HIS A 492 11.52 23.38 -19.76
N LEU A 493 12.79 23.47 -20.14
CA LEU A 493 13.89 23.82 -19.22
C LEU A 493 13.68 25.14 -18.45
N ALA A 494 13.04 26.14 -19.05
CA ALA A 494 12.73 27.43 -18.40
C ALA A 494 11.65 27.32 -17.31
N ALA A 495 10.79 26.29 -17.38
CA ALA A 495 9.64 26.12 -16.48
C ALA A 495 10.02 25.42 -15.15
N PHE A 496 11.23 24.84 -15.03
CA PHE A 496 11.64 24.16 -13.79
C PHE A 496 11.73 25.09 -12.57
N GLN A 497 11.80 26.41 -12.80
CA GLN A 497 11.79 27.42 -11.75
C GLN A 497 10.39 27.79 -11.26
N ARG A 498 9.33 27.25 -11.87
CA ARG A 498 7.94 27.47 -11.42
C ARG A 498 7.38 26.25 -10.71
N VAL A 499 6.71 26.50 -9.59
CA VAL A 499 6.05 25.45 -8.78
C VAL A 499 4.74 25.02 -9.43
N ASP A 500 3.99 25.96 -10.02
CA ASP A 500 2.72 25.66 -10.69
C ASP A 500 2.87 24.69 -11.87
N TRP A 501 3.96 24.81 -12.63
CA TRP A 501 4.36 23.85 -13.67
C TRP A 501 4.56 22.45 -13.10
N LEU A 502 5.31 22.33 -12.00
CA LEU A 502 5.57 21.05 -11.35
C LEU A 502 4.27 20.43 -10.85
N VAL A 503 3.42 21.21 -10.17
CA VAL A 503 2.10 20.78 -9.69
C VAL A 503 1.23 20.30 -10.85
N HIS A 504 1.23 21.02 -11.96
CA HIS A 504 0.51 20.62 -13.17
C HIS A 504 1.02 19.26 -13.68
N LYS A 505 2.32 19.11 -13.95
CA LYS A 505 2.90 17.85 -14.45
C LYS A 505 2.64 16.65 -13.53
N LEU A 506 2.71 16.85 -12.22
CA LEU A 506 2.41 15.79 -11.24
C LEU A 506 0.93 15.40 -11.28
N THR A 507 0.02 16.37 -11.27
CA THR A 507 -1.42 16.13 -11.12
C THR A 507 -2.13 15.80 -12.43
N THR A 508 -1.53 16.08 -13.58
CA THR A 508 -2.06 15.73 -14.90
C THR A 508 -1.37 14.49 -15.44
N GLU A 509 -0.17 14.62 -16.02
CA GLU A 509 0.52 13.56 -16.77
C GLU A 509 0.96 12.40 -15.87
N LEU A 510 1.66 12.69 -14.76
CA LEU A 510 2.20 11.64 -13.90
C LEU A 510 1.07 10.89 -13.19
N HIS A 511 0.13 11.61 -12.56
CA HIS A 511 -1.05 11.01 -11.94
C HIS A 511 -1.84 10.14 -12.93
N SER A 512 -2.15 10.66 -14.13
CA SER A 512 -2.89 9.94 -15.16
C SER A 512 -2.18 8.67 -15.61
N SER A 513 -0.84 8.72 -15.72
CA SER A 513 -0.05 7.53 -16.09
C SER A 513 -0.19 6.41 -15.06
N TYR A 514 -0.10 6.71 -13.76
CA TYR A 514 -0.24 5.70 -12.71
C TYR A 514 -1.68 5.23 -12.52
N TRP A 515 -2.64 6.13 -12.71
CA TRP A 515 -4.05 5.78 -12.69
C TRP A 515 -4.37 4.77 -13.81
N LEU A 516 -3.90 5.03 -15.03
CA LEU A 516 -4.17 4.17 -16.18
C LEU A 516 -3.46 2.82 -16.08
N ASP A 517 -2.20 2.79 -15.63
CA ASP A 517 -1.47 1.56 -15.34
C ASP A 517 -2.26 0.64 -14.39
N ARG A 518 -2.78 1.21 -13.29
CA ARG A 518 -3.57 0.47 -12.30
C ARG A 518 -4.93 0.05 -12.83
N CYS A 519 -5.61 0.93 -13.56
CA CYS A 519 -6.88 0.60 -14.19
C CYS A 519 -6.71 -0.55 -15.19
N ALA A 520 -5.68 -0.50 -16.03
CA ALA A 520 -5.37 -1.54 -17.01
C ALA A 520 -5.12 -2.91 -16.35
N ASP A 521 -4.36 -2.94 -15.26
CA ASP A 521 -4.10 -4.17 -14.52
C ASP A 521 -5.33 -4.70 -13.76
N GLU A 522 -6.18 -3.83 -13.20
CA GLU A 522 -7.41 -4.23 -12.46
C GLU A 522 -8.53 -4.71 -13.36
N THR A 523 -8.80 -4.02 -14.46
CA THR A 523 -9.94 -4.31 -15.35
C THR A 523 -9.56 -5.18 -16.54
N ASP A 524 -8.34 -5.72 -16.54
CA ASP A 524 -7.77 -6.48 -17.66
C ASP A 524 -7.96 -5.78 -19.02
N SER A 525 -7.79 -4.46 -19.01
CA SER A 525 -8.02 -3.58 -20.17
C SER A 525 -6.71 -2.96 -20.62
N PHE A 526 -6.65 -2.44 -21.85
CA PHE A 526 -5.44 -1.84 -22.42
C PHE A 526 -4.21 -2.77 -22.35
N GLN A 527 -4.29 -3.92 -23.03
CA GLN A 527 -3.29 -4.99 -22.95
C GLN A 527 -1.84 -4.49 -23.06
N HIS A 528 -1.55 -3.61 -24.03
CA HIS A 528 -0.21 -3.02 -24.18
C HIS A 528 0.23 -2.21 -22.94
N ILE A 529 -0.67 -1.40 -22.37
CA ILE A 529 -0.37 -0.58 -21.18
C ILE A 529 -0.16 -1.47 -19.96
N LYS A 530 -0.99 -2.51 -19.81
CA LYS A 530 -0.82 -3.52 -18.77
C LYS A 530 0.52 -4.24 -18.89
N GLU A 531 0.88 -4.70 -20.09
CA GLU A 531 2.15 -5.37 -20.35
C GLU A 531 3.35 -4.45 -20.08
N GLU A 532 3.28 -3.19 -20.51
CA GLU A 532 4.30 -2.18 -20.22
C GLU A 532 4.41 -1.92 -18.72
N TYR A 533 3.29 -1.81 -18.01
CA TYR A 533 3.26 -1.64 -16.56
C TYR A 533 3.90 -2.84 -15.85
N ILE A 534 3.50 -4.07 -16.19
CA ILE A 534 4.09 -5.29 -15.62
C ILE A 534 5.60 -5.32 -15.88
N ALA A 535 6.03 -5.00 -17.11
CA ALA A 535 7.44 -4.97 -17.50
C ALA A 535 8.22 -3.72 -17.03
N SER A 536 7.58 -2.75 -16.37
CA SER A 536 8.20 -1.48 -16.00
C SER A 536 9.33 -1.64 -14.98
N THR A 537 9.24 -2.65 -14.10
CA THR A 537 10.29 -2.94 -13.11
C THR A 537 11.33 -3.91 -13.68
N SER A 538 12.57 -3.76 -13.25
CA SER A 538 13.64 -4.71 -13.60
C SER A 538 13.41 -6.09 -12.95
N TRP A 539 12.71 -6.14 -11.82
CA TRP A 539 12.36 -7.36 -11.09
C TRP A 539 11.44 -8.28 -11.90
N HIS A 540 10.30 -7.77 -12.37
CA HIS A 540 9.39 -8.58 -13.21
C HIS A 540 10.06 -9.03 -14.50
N ARG A 541 10.85 -8.16 -15.13
CA ARG A 541 11.64 -8.53 -16.32
C ARG A 541 12.69 -9.60 -16.03
N ALA A 542 13.16 -9.71 -14.79
CA ALA A 542 14.09 -10.77 -14.37
C ALA A 542 13.35 -12.11 -14.22
N LEU A 543 12.13 -12.12 -13.67
CA LEU A 543 11.31 -13.33 -13.54
C LEU A 543 11.01 -14.01 -14.88
N GLN A 544 10.96 -13.22 -15.97
CA GLN A 544 10.77 -13.73 -17.33
C GLN A 544 12.02 -14.38 -17.96
N ILE A 545 13.18 -14.29 -17.31
CA ILE A 545 14.40 -14.98 -17.73
C ILE A 545 14.38 -16.38 -17.09
N PRO A 546 14.44 -17.48 -17.85
CA PRO A 546 14.49 -18.83 -17.27
C PRO A 546 15.83 -19.06 -16.55
N ASP A 547 15.84 -19.91 -15.52
CA ASP A 547 17.06 -20.24 -14.78
C ASP A 547 18.12 -20.90 -15.67
N SER A 548 17.69 -21.71 -16.64
CA SER A 548 18.56 -22.37 -17.62
C SER A 548 19.31 -21.40 -18.55
N ALA A 549 18.86 -20.14 -18.66
CA ALA A 549 19.55 -19.12 -19.44
C ALA A 549 20.72 -18.46 -18.67
N VAL A 550 20.97 -18.85 -17.43
CA VAL A 550 22.07 -18.33 -16.61
C VAL A 550 23.13 -19.40 -16.42
N LEU A 551 24.36 -19.07 -16.82
CA LEU A 551 25.55 -19.90 -16.61
C LEU A 551 26.43 -19.19 -15.57
N LEU A 552 26.62 -19.83 -14.42
CA LEU A 552 27.50 -19.36 -13.36
C LEU A 552 28.91 -19.93 -13.57
N ASP A 553 29.93 -19.14 -13.27
CA ASP A 553 31.30 -19.64 -13.21
C ASP A 553 31.51 -20.44 -11.92
N GLU A 554 31.77 -21.74 -12.04
CA GLU A 554 31.88 -22.68 -10.92
C GLU A 554 33.19 -22.56 -10.15
N LYS A 555 34.26 -22.01 -10.76
CA LYS A 555 35.61 -22.01 -10.15
C LYS A 555 35.81 -20.83 -9.20
N ASP A 556 35.68 -19.61 -9.72
CA ASP A 556 36.04 -18.40 -8.97
C ASP A 556 34.83 -17.54 -8.59
N CYS A 557 33.61 -17.91 -9.03
CA CYS A 557 32.37 -17.17 -8.80
C CYS A 557 32.44 -15.67 -9.19
N LEU A 558 33.38 -15.30 -10.06
CA LEU A 558 33.64 -13.90 -10.42
C LEU A 558 32.60 -13.35 -11.40
N PHE A 559 32.02 -14.23 -12.22
CA PHE A 559 31.20 -13.86 -13.35
C PHE A 559 30.03 -14.82 -13.58
N ALA A 560 28.95 -14.26 -14.14
CA ALA A 560 27.81 -15.00 -14.64
C ALA A 560 27.48 -14.53 -16.06
N LYS A 561 27.04 -15.47 -16.90
CA LYS A 561 26.59 -15.23 -18.27
C LYS A 561 25.08 -15.43 -18.33
N VAL A 562 24.37 -14.46 -18.89
CA VAL A 562 22.92 -14.53 -19.10
C VAL A 562 22.64 -14.49 -20.60
N GLN A 563 22.09 -15.57 -21.13
CA GLN A 563 21.71 -15.65 -22.55
C GLN A 563 20.45 -14.82 -22.82
N SER A 564 20.46 -14.07 -23.93
CA SER A 564 19.32 -13.25 -24.33
C SER A 564 18.22 -14.12 -24.94
N MET A 565 16.99 -13.98 -24.42
CA MET A 565 15.81 -14.68 -24.95
C MET A 565 15.32 -14.13 -26.30
N LYS A 566 15.72 -12.91 -26.67
CA LYS A 566 15.35 -12.29 -27.96
C LYS A 566 16.34 -12.63 -29.08
N ASP A 567 17.57 -12.92 -28.72
CA ASP A 567 18.67 -13.18 -29.65
C ASP A 567 19.68 -14.09 -28.95
N GLY A 568 19.71 -15.37 -29.33
CA GLY A 568 20.55 -16.38 -28.70
C GLY A 568 22.05 -16.15 -28.86
N ASN A 569 22.46 -15.28 -29.79
CA ASN A 569 23.87 -14.92 -30.00
C ASN A 569 24.35 -13.85 -29.00
N ILE A 570 23.43 -13.13 -28.37
CA ILE A 570 23.76 -12.10 -27.38
C ILE A 570 23.83 -12.74 -26.00
N THR A 571 25.03 -12.74 -25.43
CA THR A 571 25.24 -13.08 -24.01
C THR A 571 25.55 -11.82 -23.23
N ARG A 572 24.93 -11.67 -22.06
CA ARG A 572 25.17 -10.55 -21.14
C ARG A 572 26.02 -11.01 -20.00
N PHE A 573 27.06 -10.25 -19.71
CA PHE A 573 28.00 -10.57 -18.65
C PHE A 573 27.65 -9.81 -17.37
N VAL A 574 27.63 -10.53 -16.25
CA VAL A 574 27.40 -10.00 -14.91
C VAL A 574 28.63 -10.31 -14.06
N SER A 575 29.33 -9.29 -13.60
CA SER A 575 30.47 -9.39 -12.68
C SER A 575 30.02 -9.21 -11.23
N ASN A 576 30.74 -9.83 -10.31
CA ASN A 576 30.39 -9.88 -8.88
C ASN A 576 28.96 -10.43 -8.64
N PRO A 577 28.63 -11.62 -9.19
CA PRO A 577 27.30 -12.23 -9.07
C PRO A 577 26.93 -12.52 -7.61
N GLY A 578 25.65 -12.35 -7.26
CA GLY A 578 25.15 -12.50 -5.89
C GLY A 578 25.21 -11.23 -5.04
N SER A 579 25.86 -10.17 -5.53
CA SER A 579 26.01 -8.91 -4.80
C SER A 579 24.99 -7.82 -5.21
N GLU A 580 24.57 -6.98 -4.26
CA GLU A 580 23.92 -5.69 -4.55
C GLU A 580 24.78 -4.79 -5.46
N PHE A 581 26.11 -4.96 -5.42
CA PHE A 581 27.10 -4.24 -6.21
C PHE A 581 27.61 -5.05 -7.42
N ALA A 582 26.74 -5.89 -8.00
CA ALA A 582 27.01 -6.55 -9.26
C ALA A 582 26.99 -5.57 -10.44
N PHE A 583 27.86 -5.79 -11.42
CA PHE A 583 28.00 -4.97 -12.63
C PHE A 583 27.54 -5.76 -13.86
N CYS A 584 26.65 -5.21 -14.68
CA CYS A 584 26.25 -5.82 -15.95
C CYS A 584 26.64 -4.94 -17.14
N ASP A 585 27.02 -5.58 -18.25
CA ASP A 585 27.38 -4.92 -19.51
C ASP A 585 26.18 -4.48 -20.38
N CYS A 586 24.95 -4.69 -19.91
CA CYS A 586 23.78 -4.28 -20.69
C CYS A 586 23.58 -2.76 -20.67
N SER A 587 23.00 -2.22 -21.75
CA SER A 587 22.77 -0.77 -21.89
C SER A 587 22.05 -0.12 -20.71
N TRP A 588 21.11 -0.84 -20.08
CA TRP A 588 20.40 -0.36 -18.89
C TRP A 588 21.31 -0.20 -17.67
N SER A 589 22.17 -1.20 -17.43
CA SER A 589 23.15 -1.17 -16.34
C SER A 589 24.22 -0.10 -16.59
N LEU A 590 24.62 0.09 -17.86
CA LEU A 590 25.56 1.13 -18.27
C LEU A 590 25.03 2.57 -18.06
N GLN A 591 23.73 2.75 -17.83
CA GLN A 591 23.17 4.04 -17.39
C GLN A 591 23.23 4.25 -15.87
N GLY A 592 23.73 3.26 -15.13
CA GLY A 592 23.78 3.21 -13.67
C GLY A 592 22.56 2.57 -13.01
N ASN A 593 21.60 2.05 -13.79
CA ASN A 593 20.35 1.51 -13.27
C ASN A 593 20.48 0.02 -12.88
N LEU A 594 19.61 -0.47 -12.00
CA LEU A 594 19.51 -1.89 -11.65
C LEU A 594 18.82 -2.67 -12.78
N CYS A 595 19.55 -3.58 -13.43
CA CYS A 595 19.05 -4.32 -14.58
C CYS A 595 18.49 -5.69 -14.21
N LYS A 596 17.62 -6.21 -15.09
CA LYS A 596 17.00 -7.53 -14.95
C LYS A 596 18.01 -8.69 -14.86
N HIS A 597 19.17 -8.58 -15.51
CA HIS A 597 20.19 -9.63 -15.50
C HIS A 597 20.86 -9.74 -14.12
N ILE A 598 21.18 -8.61 -13.49
CA ILE A 598 21.73 -8.58 -12.12
C ILE A 598 20.73 -9.21 -11.15
N ILE A 599 19.47 -8.80 -11.21
CA ILE A 599 18.42 -9.34 -10.34
C ILE A 599 18.29 -10.86 -10.57
N LYS A 600 18.23 -11.31 -11.83
CA LYS A 600 18.10 -12.74 -12.13
C LYS A 600 19.28 -13.56 -11.60
N VAL A 601 20.50 -13.10 -11.85
CA VAL A 601 21.72 -13.76 -11.35
C VAL A 601 21.70 -13.81 -9.82
N ASN A 602 21.35 -12.70 -9.16
CA ASN A 602 21.25 -12.65 -7.70
C ASN A 602 20.17 -13.60 -7.15
N MET A 603 19.04 -13.78 -7.85
CA MET A 603 18.01 -14.77 -7.48
C MET A 603 18.57 -16.21 -7.49
N ILE A 604 19.40 -16.56 -8.47
CA ILE A 604 19.99 -17.90 -8.59
C ILE A 604 21.15 -18.08 -7.60
N CYS A 605 22.01 -17.07 -7.42
CA CYS A 605 23.12 -17.15 -6.47
C CYS A 605 22.62 -17.41 -5.03
N LYS A 606 21.44 -16.90 -4.66
CA LYS A 606 20.82 -17.16 -3.34
C LYS A 606 20.55 -18.64 -3.05
N SER A 607 20.35 -19.49 -4.05
CA SER A 607 20.13 -20.93 -3.84
C SER A 607 21.43 -21.72 -3.67
N HIS A 608 22.59 -21.09 -3.84
CA HIS A 608 23.90 -21.72 -3.83
C HIS A 608 24.70 -21.27 -2.59
N ASN A 609 25.19 -22.22 -1.79
CA ASN A 609 25.92 -21.94 -0.55
C ASN A 609 27.28 -21.24 -0.74
N ASN A 610 27.81 -21.23 -1.97
CA ASN A 610 29.12 -20.64 -2.29
C ASN A 610 29.08 -19.11 -2.44
N TYR A 611 27.89 -18.51 -2.55
CA TYR A 611 27.72 -17.07 -2.74
C TYR A 611 27.43 -16.35 -1.43
N GLN A 612 27.88 -15.10 -1.35
CA GLN A 612 27.61 -14.25 -0.21
C GLN A 612 26.11 -13.99 -0.07
N THR A 613 25.61 -14.02 1.16
CA THR A 613 24.23 -13.68 1.50
C THR A 613 23.93 -12.21 1.18
N SER A 614 22.66 -11.90 0.84
CA SER A 614 22.26 -10.53 0.51
C SER A 614 22.51 -9.56 1.67
N MET A 615 22.81 -8.31 1.35
CA MET A 615 23.00 -7.27 2.37
C MET A 615 21.78 -7.08 3.26
N SER A 616 20.59 -7.14 2.69
CA SER A 616 19.31 -7.05 3.43
C SER A 616 19.18 -8.16 4.47
N PHE A 617 19.58 -9.38 4.11
CA PHE A 617 19.59 -10.53 5.01
C PHE A 617 20.64 -10.39 6.11
N ASN A 618 21.87 -10.01 5.75
CA ASN A 618 22.96 -9.83 6.71
C ASN A 618 22.64 -8.72 7.72
N SER A 619 22.20 -7.55 7.24
CA SER A 619 21.74 -6.45 8.09
C SER A 619 20.69 -6.93 9.09
N PHE A 620 19.69 -7.67 8.62
CA PHE A 620 18.65 -8.21 9.50
C PHE A 620 19.21 -9.18 10.54
N ARG A 621 20.06 -10.13 10.12
CA ARG A 621 20.68 -11.11 11.02
C ARG A 621 21.53 -10.44 12.09
N GLU A 622 22.33 -9.44 11.74
CA GLU A 622 23.20 -8.73 12.68
C GLU A 622 22.39 -7.88 13.66
N LEU A 623 21.32 -7.22 13.21
CA LEU A 623 20.42 -6.47 14.09
C LEU A 623 19.73 -7.37 15.11
N LEU A 624 19.24 -8.53 14.68
CA LEU A 624 18.67 -9.52 15.60
C LEU A 624 19.69 -10.03 16.59
N THR A 625 20.90 -10.34 16.11
CA THR A 625 21.99 -10.80 16.98
C THR A 625 22.33 -9.74 18.03
N THR A 626 22.40 -8.46 17.63
CA THR A 626 22.65 -7.33 18.53
C THR A 626 21.54 -7.13 19.56
N LEU A 627 20.28 -7.25 19.15
CA LEU A 627 19.13 -7.18 20.07
C LEU A 627 19.17 -8.31 21.11
N LEU A 628 19.68 -9.48 20.74
CA LEU A 628 19.77 -10.65 21.61
C LEU A 628 21.00 -10.62 22.54
N THR A 629 22.12 -10.00 22.13
CA THR A 629 23.35 -9.94 22.93
C THR A 629 23.34 -8.87 24.02
N LYS A 630 22.37 -7.94 24.01
CA LYS A 630 22.12 -6.98 25.10
C LYS A 630 20.84 -7.34 25.89
N PRO A 631 20.81 -8.39 26.72
CA PRO A 631 19.72 -8.56 27.65
C PRO A 631 19.80 -7.43 28.69
N THR A 632 18.79 -6.57 28.74
CA THR A 632 18.59 -5.70 29.91
C THR A 632 18.37 -6.60 31.13
N ASP A 633 19.11 -6.30 32.20
CA ASP A 633 19.14 -7.06 33.46
C ASP A 633 17.75 -7.52 33.95
N ASP A 634 17.74 -8.75 34.47
CA ASP A 634 16.61 -9.52 35.01
C ASP A 634 15.39 -8.70 35.46
N SER A 635 14.37 -8.59 34.58
CA SER A 635 12.99 -8.23 34.93
C SER A 635 12.06 -8.34 33.71
N ILE A 636 10.78 -8.03 33.90
CA ILE A 636 9.72 -7.82 32.90
C ILE A 636 10.19 -7.02 31.65
N GLU A 637 11.23 -6.19 31.78
CA GLU A 637 11.85 -5.49 30.66
C GLU A 637 12.54 -6.44 29.66
N LEU A 638 13.07 -7.58 30.10
CA LEU A 638 13.57 -8.64 29.21
C LEU A 638 12.44 -9.35 28.48
N ASP A 639 11.32 -9.63 29.14
CA ASP A 639 10.13 -10.22 28.50
C ASP A 639 9.51 -9.25 27.48
N ARG A 640 9.48 -7.95 27.79
CA ARG A 640 9.08 -6.88 26.86
C ARG A 640 10.05 -6.73 25.71
N ALA A 641 11.35 -6.72 25.97
CA ALA A 641 12.39 -6.67 24.94
C ALA A 641 12.32 -7.90 24.04
N THR A 642 12.05 -9.08 24.60
CA THR A 642 11.88 -10.34 23.86
C THR A 642 10.61 -10.30 23.02
N ALA A 643 9.46 -9.91 23.59
CA ALA A 643 8.21 -9.76 22.86
C ALA A 643 8.30 -8.71 21.75
N LEU A 644 8.94 -7.58 22.02
CA LEU A 644 9.25 -6.54 21.04
C LEU A 644 10.19 -7.09 19.97
N THR A 645 11.22 -7.85 20.34
CA THR A 645 12.14 -8.48 19.40
C THR A 645 11.41 -9.48 18.51
N TYR A 646 10.50 -10.31 19.04
CA TYR A 646 9.69 -11.23 18.23
C TYR A 646 8.66 -10.50 17.36
N GLN A 647 8.09 -9.40 17.83
CA GLN A 647 7.20 -8.57 17.04
C GLN A 647 7.95 -7.87 15.91
N THR A 648 9.10 -7.27 16.20
CA THR A 648 10.02 -6.65 15.24
C THR A 648 10.62 -7.68 14.29
N LEU A 649 10.93 -8.89 14.76
CA LEU A 649 11.33 -10.04 13.94
C LEU A 649 10.21 -10.38 12.96
N ASN A 650 8.98 -10.61 13.43
CA ASN A 650 7.83 -10.92 12.58
C ASN A 650 7.51 -9.79 11.59
N GLN A 651 7.69 -8.54 12.01
CA GLN A 651 7.51 -7.38 11.13
C GLN A 651 8.60 -7.36 10.07
N ILE A 652 9.88 -7.29 10.44
CA ILE A 652 11.00 -7.21 9.50
C ILE A 652 11.10 -8.47 8.63
N GLN A 653 10.72 -9.66 9.11
CA GLN A 653 10.62 -10.87 8.30
C GLN A 653 9.67 -10.71 7.09
N ARG A 654 8.62 -9.91 7.23
CA ARG A 654 7.71 -9.57 6.13
C ARG A 654 8.25 -8.47 5.21
N LEU A 655 9.28 -7.73 5.64
CA LEU A 655 9.82 -6.55 4.93
C LEU A 655 11.15 -6.84 4.22
N VAL A 656 11.89 -7.86 4.66
CA VAL A 656 13.17 -8.31 4.09
C VAL A 656 12.93 -9.55 3.22
N GLU A 657 13.72 -9.71 2.15
CA GLU A 657 13.68 -10.86 1.22
C GLU A 657 14.00 -12.21 1.92
N LEU A 658 13.07 -12.73 2.70
CA LEU A 658 13.14 -14.05 3.35
C LEU A 658 12.22 -15.04 2.62
N ASN A 659 12.50 -15.26 1.34
CA ASN A 659 11.65 -16.09 0.48
C ASN A 659 11.83 -17.61 0.69
N SER A 660 12.68 -18.05 1.62
CA SER A 660 13.00 -19.47 1.84
C SER A 660 12.75 -19.88 3.30
N PRO A 661 11.97 -20.95 3.56
CA PRO A 661 11.80 -21.49 4.91
C PRO A 661 13.12 -21.99 5.54
N ASN A 662 14.11 -22.36 4.71
CA ASN A 662 15.44 -22.75 5.18
C ASN A 662 16.24 -21.55 5.71
N ASN A 663 16.07 -20.35 5.15
CA ASN A 663 16.74 -19.14 5.63
C ASN A 663 16.23 -18.76 7.03
N ILE A 664 14.93 -18.91 7.25
CA ILE A 664 14.28 -18.67 8.54
C ILE A 664 14.75 -19.71 9.57
N SER A 665 14.72 -20.99 9.23
CA SER A 665 15.21 -22.08 10.09
C SER A 665 16.68 -21.89 10.47
N THR A 666 17.54 -21.47 9.52
CA THR A 666 18.97 -21.23 9.78
C THR A 666 19.18 -20.06 10.74
N VAL A 667 18.46 -18.94 10.57
CA VAL A 667 18.53 -17.82 11.52
C VAL A 667 18.03 -18.25 12.89
N VAL A 668 16.89 -18.94 12.97
CA VAL A 668 16.27 -19.41 14.22
C VAL A 668 17.13 -20.44 14.95
N ASN A 669 17.73 -21.40 14.24
CA ASN A 669 18.57 -22.46 14.81
C ASN A 669 19.93 -21.94 15.30
N ASN A 670 20.40 -20.83 14.74
CA ASN A 670 21.63 -20.15 15.16
C ASN A 670 21.38 -19.16 16.30
N LEU A 671 20.13 -18.97 16.76
CA LEU A 671 19.86 -18.16 17.94
C LEU A 671 20.34 -18.89 19.20
N PRO A 672 21.00 -18.20 20.14
CA PRO A 672 21.58 -18.81 21.35
C PRO A 672 20.55 -19.41 22.32
N LEU A 673 19.26 -19.10 22.14
CA LEU A 673 18.18 -19.66 22.96
C LEU A 673 17.61 -20.94 22.35
N LYS A 674 18.36 -22.04 22.43
CA LYS A 674 17.74 -23.37 22.40
C LYS A 674 16.94 -23.52 23.68
N TRP A 675 15.61 -23.57 23.56
CA TRP A 675 14.74 -23.95 24.67
C TRP A 675 15.14 -25.35 25.15
N VAL A 676 15.97 -25.43 26.18
CA VAL A 676 16.05 -26.64 27.00
C VAL A 676 14.69 -26.74 27.65
N SER A 677 13.94 -27.76 27.29
CA SER A 677 12.63 -28.08 27.86
C SER A 677 12.75 -28.22 29.37
N LYS A 678 12.56 -27.12 30.10
CA LYS A 678 12.46 -27.14 31.55
C LYS A 678 11.18 -27.89 31.90
N LYS A 679 11.38 -29.06 32.53
CA LYS A 679 10.35 -29.88 33.21
C LYS A 679 9.21 -29.00 33.75
N MET A 680 8.01 -29.20 33.20
CA MET A 680 6.78 -28.67 33.76
C MET A 680 6.70 -28.99 35.26
N ARG A 681 6.48 -27.96 36.08
CA ARG A 681 5.91 -28.16 37.41
C ARG A 681 4.46 -28.59 37.23
N ASN A 682 4.14 -29.76 37.76
CA ASN A 682 2.81 -30.33 37.80
C ASN A 682 1.80 -29.34 38.43
N PHE A 683 0.77 -28.97 37.67
CA PHE A 683 -0.55 -28.68 38.23
C PHE A 683 -1.53 -29.67 37.62
N CYS A 684 -2.27 -30.36 38.48
CA CYS A 684 -3.11 -31.51 38.17
C CYS A 684 -4.57 -31.10 37.99
N ARG A 685 -5.28 -31.92 37.20
CA ARG A 685 -6.71 -31.96 36.81
C ARG A 685 -7.10 -31.07 35.61
N LYS A 686 -7.76 -31.56 34.56
CA LYS A 686 -8.39 -32.87 34.28
C LYS A 686 -8.46 -33.02 32.75
N ARG A 687 -8.16 -34.22 32.22
CA ARG A 687 -8.25 -34.59 30.81
C ARG A 687 -9.70 -34.85 30.39
N SER A 688 -10.02 -34.49 29.15
CA SER A 688 -10.93 -35.24 28.27
C SER A 688 -10.19 -35.60 26.99
N SER A 689 -10.41 -36.83 26.55
CA SER A 689 -9.63 -37.73 25.70
C SER A 689 -9.97 -37.71 24.22
N SER A 690 -8.96 -37.94 23.37
CA SER A 690 -8.93 -38.88 22.22
C SER A 690 -7.53 -38.81 21.55
N SER A 691 -6.62 -39.79 21.68
CA SER A 691 -6.44 -41.05 20.90
C SER A 691 -6.31 -40.78 19.39
N LEU A 692 -5.25 -41.07 18.62
CA LEU A 692 -4.21 -42.12 18.56
C LEU A 692 -2.97 -41.53 17.81
N ALA A 693 -1.72 -41.64 18.25
CA ALA A 693 -0.77 -42.77 18.23
C ALA A 693 -0.30 -43.22 16.82
N LEU A 694 0.96 -42.91 16.48
CA LEU A 694 1.85 -43.71 15.62
C LEU A 694 3.03 -44.22 16.49
N PRO A 695 3.59 -45.42 16.24
CA PRO A 695 4.51 -46.08 17.16
C PRO A 695 5.98 -45.83 16.80
N SER A 696 6.84 -45.81 17.82
CA SER A 696 8.18 -46.42 17.69
C SER A 696 8.59 -47.04 19.03
N GLY A 697 9.00 -48.30 18.95
CA GLY A 697 9.35 -49.13 20.10
C GLY A 697 10.71 -48.76 20.69
N SER A 698 10.77 -48.77 22.02
CA SER A 698 12.02 -48.77 22.78
C SER A 698 12.29 -50.17 23.34
N LYS A 699 13.55 -50.60 23.25
CA LYS A 699 14.06 -51.77 23.96
C LYS A 699 14.11 -51.55 25.48
N GLU A 700 13.81 -52.65 26.13
CA GLU A 700 13.76 -53.10 27.53
C GLU A 700 14.69 -52.56 28.62
N SER A 701 14.17 -52.80 29.83
CA SER A 701 14.84 -53.21 31.09
C SER A 701 15.37 -52.08 32.00
N ALA A 702 15.28 -52.15 33.34
CA ALA A 702 14.50 -52.93 34.30
C ALA A 702 14.73 -52.35 35.72
N ARG A 703 13.72 -52.49 36.60
CA ARG A 703 13.77 -52.65 38.09
C ARG A 703 14.38 -51.51 38.96
N ARG A 704 13.55 -50.79 39.72
CA ARG A 704 13.05 -51.06 41.11
C ARG A 704 14.14 -51.00 42.21
N ASN A 705 14.10 -49.98 43.07
CA ASN A 705 13.61 -50.08 44.46
C ASN A 705 13.87 -48.80 45.28
N GLY A 706 12.91 -48.46 46.14
CA GLY A 706 12.90 -47.23 46.92
C GLY A 706 13.62 -47.28 48.28
N LYS A 707 13.64 -46.13 48.96
CA LYS A 707 13.27 -45.93 50.37
C LYS A 707 13.47 -44.46 50.79
N SER A 708 12.51 -43.98 51.56
CA SER A 708 12.41 -42.65 52.17
C SER A 708 13.45 -42.39 53.28
N ARG A 709 13.88 -41.13 53.45
CA ARG A 709 14.15 -40.56 54.79
C ARG A 709 14.05 -39.02 54.80
N LYS A 710 13.12 -38.54 55.65
CA LYS A 710 12.88 -37.13 56.02
C LYS A 710 14.07 -36.54 56.79
N ARG A 711 14.31 -35.23 56.67
CA ARG A 711 14.82 -34.40 57.78
C ARG A 711 14.13 -33.04 57.83
N ARG A 712 13.76 -32.68 59.07
CA ARG A 712 12.91 -31.57 59.54
C ARG A 712 13.53 -30.18 59.31
N ARG A 713 12.66 -29.20 59.04
CA ARG A 713 12.89 -27.76 59.33
C ARG A 713 12.49 -27.51 60.80
N LEU A 714 13.35 -26.82 61.54
CA LEU A 714 13.01 -26.11 62.78
C LEU A 714 12.55 -24.69 62.43
N SER A 715 11.58 -24.18 63.18
CA SER A 715 10.90 -22.92 62.99
C SER A 715 11.05 -22.00 64.21
N ARG A 716 11.29 -20.72 63.90
CA ARG A 716 10.80 -19.48 64.55
C ARG A 716 11.29 -19.06 65.94
N LEU A 717 11.44 -17.73 66.06
CA LEU A 717 10.96 -16.79 67.09
C LEU A 717 11.10 -15.39 66.44
N ARG A 718 10.15 -14.44 66.42
CA ARG A 718 8.83 -14.25 67.03
C ARG A 718 7.86 -13.75 65.96
#